data_AF-A0A1M2VGU0-F1
#
_entry.id   AF-A0A1M2VGU0-F1
#
_cell.length_a   1.000
_cell.length_b   1.000
_cell.length_c   1.000
_cell.angle_alpha   90.00
_cell.angle_beta   90.00
_cell.angle_gamma   90.00
#
_symmetry.space_group_name_H-M   'P 1'
#
loop_
_entity.id
_entity.type
_entity.pdbx_description
1 polymer ?
#
loop_
_entity_poly.entity_id
_entity_poly.type
_entity_poly.pdbx_seq_one_letter_code
_entity_poly.pdbx_strand_id
1 'polypeptide(L)'
;MSNVEAEVRATSKGPPILCDGKITPSALNKWELGCMQYFQEKDIEEDKMVRRAGGGIANEVVRDWYINDYERHNSMTWDAFLAAVRSRFLPKGWASSIRSQIISTRQAHDQSFDDFSFELEKLNAHLRSTGFRFTDDALRVIMAANVIEDLRVVIKEEAIVTLEDYVEWKDAVSSADYRRLRMRDLVNRTVNARTSVTAKAASASKTITLTTRTFVAGTSSSSRVNLPRLTDDKKKLLNDHKGCYKCHRFYQSHTSGSCPNGYPDAAKYTALSSRDTSNAKAVKEGGKPKAIAAITDKTSPEDEHIIAAVSAAPSPLAATTGILGSGSDSDDSVSPFFAKHTTLSASILSPSSLDTTFAMLIDSGSAAVLIQHDTVEKAGLRLRDLPEPYQLGNAWGTGQDEAKSWVKLRLALPSSAWESVSCRAIVVDSLCTPVLLGKPFLLTNRIVEDHAAGTLVSMLSGTDLLRPPIAKPPLQPITQEECKAARLVLAVEAAEKAQKPLDNKRMKHQHFLRELNSHIQLRRISHDAAASDGAAHLVGTVRAGAEARAKSLAFAETLEDENLNMKARFKDLFLKDIPHINQLPTNVYHRFILKDPNLAIARRQYSCPKKYREVWKQLLEQHISAGRLRASDSPYASPAFLIPKSDPNTLPRWVNDYRVLNANTVPDSH
;
A
#
# COMPACT_ATOMS: atom_id res chain seq x y z
N MET A 1 39.22 24.55 1.00
CA MET A 1 38.23 24.56 -0.09
C MET A 1 36.89 24.12 0.47
N SER A 2 35.83 24.91 0.26
CA SER A 2 34.49 24.57 0.76
C SER A 2 34.05 23.21 0.21
N ASN A 3 33.43 22.38 1.06
CA ASN A 3 32.80 21.11 0.64
C ASN A 3 31.49 21.34 -0.15
N VAL A 4 31.17 22.59 -0.44
CA VAL A 4 29.94 23.02 -1.09
C VAL A 4 30.13 22.94 -2.60
N GLU A 5 29.18 22.33 -3.29
CA GLU A 5 29.13 22.24 -4.75
C GLU A 5 29.13 23.65 -5.37
N ALA A 6 29.84 23.82 -6.49
CA ALA A 6 29.87 25.09 -7.21
C ALA A 6 28.46 25.50 -7.68
N GLU A 7 28.02 26.68 -7.27
CA GLU A 7 26.74 27.26 -7.70
C GLU A 7 26.85 27.80 -9.14
N VAL A 8 25.78 27.66 -9.93
CA VAL A 8 25.67 28.27 -11.26
C VAL A 8 24.60 29.35 -11.21
N ARG A 9 24.99 30.61 -11.41
CA ARG A 9 24.06 31.75 -11.40
C ARG A 9 23.70 32.18 -12.82
N ALA A 10 22.41 32.15 -13.14
CA ALA A 10 21.92 32.67 -14.41
C ALA A 10 22.08 34.20 -14.47
N THR A 11 22.42 34.72 -15.65
CA THR A 11 22.46 36.17 -15.90
C THR A 11 21.55 36.52 -17.07
N SER A 12 20.90 37.68 -17.01
CA SER A 12 19.91 38.09 -18.03
C SER A 12 20.52 38.67 -19.31
N LYS A 13 21.82 38.98 -19.30
CA LYS A 13 22.53 39.64 -20.41
C LYS A 13 23.83 38.94 -20.83
N GLY A 14 24.27 37.91 -20.10
CA GLY A 14 25.56 37.25 -20.31
C GLY A 14 25.46 35.73 -20.16
N PRO A 15 26.59 35.01 -20.28
CA PRO A 15 26.64 33.59 -19.98
C PRO A 15 26.32 33.34 -18.49
N PRO A 16 25.87 32.12 -18.12
CA PRO A 16 25.74 31.75 -16.72
C PRO A 16 27.11 31.80 -16.03
N ILE A 17 27.10 32.23 -14.77
CA ILE A 17 28.31 32.36 -13.96
C ILE A 17 28.54 31.06 -13.20
N LEU A 18 29.67 30.39 -13.44
CA LEU A 18 30.16 29.27 -12.63
C LEU A 18 30.90 29.82 -11.41
N CYS A 19 30.26 29.79 -10.24
CA CYS A 19 30.81 30.34 -9.00
C CYS A 19 31.88 29.44 -8.35
N ASP A 20 32.54 29.97 -7.32
CA ASP A 20 33.48 29.22 -6.50
C ASP A 20 32.79 28.06 -5.77
N GLY A 21 33.51 26.94 -5.67
CA GLY A 21 33.04 25.71 -5.03
C GLY A 21 33.63 24.47 -5.68
N LYS A 22 33.24 23.30 -5.17
CA LYS A 22 33.69 22.01 -5.72
C LYS A 22 33.02 21.77 -7.07
N ILE A 23 33.84 21.52 -8.10
CA ILE A 23 33.38 21.18 -9.44
C ILE A 23 32.83 19.74 -9.45
N THR A 24 31.55 19.60 -9.71
CA THR A 24 30.84 18.30 -9.83
C THR A 24 30.30 18.14 -11.26
N PRO A 25 29.95 16.91 -11.67
CA PRO A 25 29.28 16.68 -12.95
C PRO A 25 27.95 17.47 -13.04
N SER A 26 27.19 17.55 -11.95
CA SER A 26 25.93 18.32 -11.87
C SER A 26 26.16 19.82 -12.12
N ALA A 27 27.14 20.43 -11.45
CA ALA A 27 27.46 21.85 -11.64
C ALA A 27 27.92 22.16 -13.07
N LEU A 28 28.80 21.34 -13.65
CA LEU A 28 29.25 21.52 -15.03
C LEU A 28 28.13 21.37 -16.05
N ASN A 29 27.24 20.39 -15.88
CA ASN A 29 26.14 20.19 -16.83
C ASN A 29 25.09 21.30 -16.74
N LYS A 30 24.83 21.85 -15.54
CA LYS A 30 23.98 23.05 -15.37
C LYS A 30 24.60 24.26 -16.06
N TRP A 31 25.91 24.45 -15.91
CA TRP A 31 26.64 25.54 -16.56
C TRP A 31 26.65 25.38 -18.08
N GLU A 32 26.97 24.18 -18.58
CA GLU A 32 26.90 23.83 -20.01
C GLU A 32 25.52 24.13 -20.59
N LEU A 33 24.44 23.67 -19.95
CA LEU A 33 23.07 23.90 -20.43
C LEU A 33 22.74 25.38 -20.50
N GLY A 34 23.09 26.16 -19.48
CA GLY A 34 22.89 27.60 -19.47
C GLY A 34 23.72 28.32 -20.54
N CYS A 35 24.95 27.84 -20.81
CA CYS A 35 25.78 28.36 -21.90
C CYS A 35 25.16 28.06 -23.26
N MET A 36 24.68 26.83 -23.49
CA MET A 36 24.00 26.46 -24.73
C MET A 36 22.74 27.30 -24.97
N GLN A 37 21.92 27.53 -23.94
CA GLN A 37 20.76 28.40 -24.04
C GLN A 37 21.16 29.83 -24.40
N TYR A 38 22.20 30.36 -23.75
CA TYR A 38 22.74 31.69 -24.07
C TYR A 38 23.27 31.79 -25.52
N PHE A 39 23.95 30.74 -26.01
CA PHE A 39 24.46 30.70 -27.38
C PHE A 39 23.33 30.71 -28.42
N GLN A 40 22.25 29.97 -28.15
CA GLN A 40 21.06 29.95 -28.99
C GLN A 40 20.31 31.28 -28.96
N GLU A 41 20.11 31.87 -27.78
CA GLU A 41 19.40 33.15 -27.63
C GLU A 41 20.15 34.33 -28.26
N LYS A 42 21.48 34.26 -28.34
CA LYS A 42 22.35 35.33 -28.86
C LYS A 42 22.94 35.04 -30.23
N ASP A 43 22.60 33.91 -30.84
CA ASP A 43 23.09 33.45 -32.14
C ASP A 43 24.62 33.58 -32.25
N ILE A 44 25.32 32.97 -31.31
CA ILE A 44 26.79 33.08 -31.21
C ILE A 44 27.43 32.06 -32.14
N GLU A 45 28.32 32.54 -33.02
CA GLU A 45 29.14 31.70 -33.89
C GLU A 45 30.01 30.70 -33.08
N GLU A 46 30.19 29.49 -33.61
CA GLU A 46 30.86 28.38 -32.92
C GLU A 46 32.29 28.70 -32.46
N ASP A 47 33.03 29.49 -33.26
CA ASP A 47 34.39 29.95 -32.98
C ASP A 47 34.47 30.93 -31.78
N LYS A 48 33.35 31.54 -31.40
CA LYS A 48 33.26 32.52 -30.30
C LYS A 48 32.63 31.94 -29.04
N MET A 49 32.07 30.74 -29.08
CA MET A 49 31.36 30.12 -27.95
C MET A 49 32.24 29.96 -26.71
N VAL A 50 33.44 29.40 -26.86
CA VAL A 50 34.39 29.20 -25.74
C VAL A 50 34.80 30.53 -25.12
N ARG A 51 35.11 31.52 -25.96
CA ARG A 51 35.49 32.87 -25.51
C ARG A 51 34.38 33.54 -24.71
N ARG A 52 33.13 33.39 -25.15
CA ARG A 52 31.95 33.95 -24.48
C ARG A 52 31.67 33.24 -23.16
N ALA A 53 31.71 31.91 -23.13
CA ALA A 53 31.56 31.14 -21.89
C ALA A 53 32.68 31.41 -20.87
N GLY A 54 33.92 31.61 -21.34
CA GLY A 54 35.07 31.93 -20.49
C GLY A 54 34.84 33.18 -19.64
N GLY A 55 34.08 34.16 -20.13
CA GLY A 55 33.69 35.36 -19.37
C GLY A 55 32.72 35.09 -18.20
N GLY A 56 32.08 33.91 -18.18
CA GLY A 56 31.21 33.45 -17.10
C GLY A 56 31.91 32.56 -16.05
N ILE A 57 33.22 32.33 -16.16
CA ILE A 57 33.94 31.49 -15.19
C ILE A 57 34.39 32.36 -14.01
N ALA A 58 33.64 32.34 -12.92
CA ALA A 58 34.02 33.02 -11.68
C ALA A 58 34.87 32.13 -10.75
N ASN A 59 34.76 30.81 -10.89
CA ASN A 59 35.53 29.84 -10.09
C ASN A 59 37.04 30.06 -10.28
N GLU A 60 37.74 30.38 -9.20
CA GLU A 60 39.16 30.78 -9.25
C GLU A 60 40.04 29.75 -9.96
N VAL A 61 39.90 28.47 -9.60
CA VAL A 61 40.76 27.39 -10.13
C VAL A 61 40.51 27.15 -11.61
N VAL A 62 39.24 27.19 -12.05
CA VAL A 62 38.87 27.00 -13.45
C VAL A 62 39.25 28.23 -14.28
N ARG A 63 39.09 29.43 -13.72
CA ARG A 63 39.45 30.70 -14.36
C ARG A 63 40.95 30.79 -14.60
N ASP A 64 41.76 30.50 -13.59
CA ASP A 64 43.22 30.55 -13.72
C ASP A 64 43.73 29.53 -14.73
N TRP A 65 43.17 28.32 -14.72
CA TRP A 65 43.46 27.30 -15.74
C TRP A 65 43.10 27.75 -17.16
N TYR A 66 41.94 28.39 -17.33
CA TYR A 66 41.51 28.92 -18.63
C TYR A 66 42.41 30.07 -19.12
N ILE A 67 42.75 31.01 -18.24
CA ILE A 67 43.59 32.18 -18.58
C ILE A 67 45.02 31.76 -18.93
N ASN A 68 45.59 30.77 -18.23
CA ASN A 68 46.97 30.32 -18.47
C ASN A 68 47.21 29.80 -19.90
N ASP A 69 46.20 29.18 -20.50
CA ASP A 69 46.25 28.63 -21.87
C ASP A 69 45.15 29.28 -22.75
N TYR A 70 44.93 30.59 -22.61
CA TYR A 70 43.78 31.31 -23.20
C TYR A 70 43.61 31.11 -24.71
N GLU A 71 44.68 31.25 -25.50
CA GLU A 71 44.62 31.12 -26.97
C GLU A 71 44.29 29.68 -27.39
N ARG A 72 44.92 28.71 -26.72
CA ARG A 72 44.69 27.29 -26.96
C ARG A 72 43.24 26.93 -26.69
N HIS A 73 42.68 27.33 -25.55
CA HIS A 73 41.29 27.03 -25.21
C HIS A 73 40.29 27.68 -26.18
N ASN A 74 40.53 28.93 -26.59
CA ASN A 74 39.62 29.64 -27.52
C ASN A 74 39.66 29.10 -28.95
N SER A 75 40.72 28.40 -29.34
CA SER A 75 40.81 27.73 -30.64
C SER A 75 40.06 26.38 -30.70
N MET A 76 39.63 25.84 -29.56
CA MET A 76 38.92 24.57 -29.48
C MET A 76 37.43 24.71 -29.84
N THR A 77 36.84 23.64 -30.35
CA THR A 77 35.38 23.52 -30.40
C THR A 77 34.80 23.47 -28.98
N TRP A 78 33.53 23.85 -28.85
CA TRP A 78 32.84 23.83 -27.55
C TRP A 78 32.92 22.46 -26.86
N ASP A 79 32.71 21.37 -27.60
CA ASP A 79 32.78 20.00 -27.06
C ASP A 79 34.20 19.61 -26.61
N ALA A 80 35.22 19.99 -27.39
CA ALA A 80 36.62 19.72 -27.03
C ALA A 80 37.04 20.50 -25.78
N PHE A 81 36.59 21.74 -25.64
CA PHE A 81 36.80 22.55 -24.45
C PHE A 81 36.12 21.92 -23.22
N LEU A 82 34.85 21.50 -23.33
CA LEU A 82 34.16 20.82 -22.23
C LEU A 82 34.80 19.48 -21.85
N ALA A 83 35.29 18.72 -22.83
CA ALA A 83 36.05 17.50 -22.56
C ALA A 83 37.34 17.79 -21.77
N ALA A 84 38.05 18.87 -22.10
CA ALA A 84 39.24 19.30 -21.37
C ALA A 84 38.90 19.72 -19.92
N VAL A 85 37.84 20.51 -19.73
CA VAL A 85 37.33 20.91 -18.40
C VAL A 85 36.97 19.68 -17.57
N ARG A 86 36.15 18.77 -18.11
CA ARG A 86 35.75 17.52 -17.43
C ARG A 86 36.96 16.66 -17.09
N SER A 87 37.93 16.52 -17.98
CA SER A 87 39.14 15.73 -17.73
C SER A 87 40.05 16.30 -16.65
N ARG A 88 40.08 17.64 -16.48
CA ARG A 88 40.95 18.31 -15.51
C ARG A 88 40.33 18.38 -14.12
N PHE A 89 39.03 18.69 -14.04
CA PHE A 89 38.38 19.06 -12.78
C PHE A 89 37.51 17.95 -12.17
N LEU A 90 37.13 16.92 -12.93
CA LEU A 90 36.37 15.80 -12.38
C LEU A 90 37.30 14.64 -11.96
N PRO A 91 36.94 13.89 -10.90
CA PRO A 91 37.71 12.71 -10.49
C PRO A 91 37.82 11.66 -11.61
N LYS A 92 38.97 10.98 -11.71
CA LYS A 92 39.12 9.86 -12.64
C LYS A 92 38.05 8.80 -12.37
N GLY A 93 37.42 8.29 -13.42
CA GLY A 93 36.36 7.30 -13.32
C GLY A 93 34.99 7.84 -12.88
N TRP A 94 34.79 9.16 -12.79
CA TRP A 94 33.49 9.76 -12.42
C TRP A 94 32.32 9.23 -13.27
N ALA A 95 32.53 9.07 -14.59
CA ALA A 95 31.50 8.58 -15.50
C ALA A 95 31.15 7.11 -15.24
N SER A 96 32.16 6.28 -14.95
CA SER A 96 31.96 4.87 -14.55
C SER A 96 31.27 4.77 -13.18
N SER A 97 31.58 5.67 -12.25
CA SER A 97 30.90 5.74 -10.95
C SER A 97 29.41 6.08 -11.10
N ILE A 98 29.06 7.09 -11.91
CA ILE A 98 27.65 7.43 -12.17
C ILE A 98 26.95 6.28 -12.90
N ARG A 99 27.62 5.64 -13.89
CA ARG A 99 27.08 4.48 -14.58
C ARG A 99 26.77 3.32 -13.63
N SER A 100 27.68 3.03 -12.70
CA SER A 100 27.48 2.01 -11.68
C SER A 100 26.36 2.39 -10.72
N GLN A 101 26.26 3.67 -10.36
CA GLN A 101 25.17 4.20 -9.55
C GLN A 101 23.81 3.93 -10.21
N ILE A 102 23.64 4.31 -11.49
CA ILE A 102 22.41 4.06 -12.27
C ILE A 102 22.01 2.57 -12.24
N ILE A 103 22.96 1.66 -12.44
CA ILE A 103 22.70 0.21 -12.43
C ILE A 103 22.30 -0.28 -11.03
N SER A 104 22.85 0.31 -9.97
CA SER A 104 22.63 -0.13 -8.60
C SER A 104 21.42 0.49 -7.91
N THR A 105 20.94 1.65 -8.38
CA THR A 105 19.82 2.35 -7.75
C THR A 105 18.55 1.53 -7.90
N ARG A 106 17.91 1.24 -6.77
CA ARG A 106 16.63 0.51 -6.68
C ARG A 106 15.54 1.45 -6.19
N GLN A 107 14.32 1.23 -6.68
CA GLN A 107 13.15 1.97 -6.22
C GLN A 107 12.89 1.65 -4.73
N ALA A 108 12.78 2.68 -3.89
CA ALA A 108 12.41 2.48 -2.48
C ALA A 108 10.92 2.16 -2.35
N HIS A 109 10.52 1.41 -1.31
CA HIS A 109 9.13 0.94 -1.13
C HIS A 109 8.06 2.04 -1.18
N ASP A 110 8.40 3.23 -0.68
CA ASP A 110 7.52 4.40 -0.59
C ASP A 110 7.71 5.38 -1.75
N GLN A 111 8.71 5.18 -2.60
CA GLN A 111 9.03 6.06 -3.71
C GLN A 111 8.13 5.74 -4.91
N SER A 112 7.61 6.78 -5.55
CA SER A 112 6.87 6.62 -6.80
C SER A 112 7.81 6.20 -7.94
N PHE A 113 7.27 5.48 -8.92
CA PHE A 113 8.02 5.12 -10.11
C PHE A 113 8.47 6.36 -10.88
N ASP A 114 7.66 7.42 -10.92
CA ASP A 114 8.04 8.69 -11.56
C ASP A 114 9.28 9.29 -10.91
N ASP A 115 9.30 9.42 -9.58
CA ASP A 115 10.46 9.96 -8.85
C ASP A 115 11.73 9.13 -9.09
N PHE A 116 11.58 7.80 -9.06
CA PHE A 116 12.67 6.87 -9.35
C PHE A 116 13.18 7.00 -10.80
N SER A 117 12.27 7.10 -11.77
CA SER A 117 12.60 7.27 -13.18
C SER A 117 13.34 8.59 -13.42
N PHE A 118 12.88 9.68 -12.80
CA PHE A 118 13.50 10.99 -12.93
C PHE A 118 14.90 11.03 -12.29
N GLU A 119 15.11 10.32 -11.19
CA GLU A 119 16.44 10.20 -10.58
C GLU A 119 17.44 9.54 -11.54
N LEU A 120 17.05 8.43 -12.16
CA LEU A 120 17.87 7.72 -13.13
C LEU A 120 18.10 8.53 -14.41
N GLU A 121 17.05 9.17 -14.94
CA GLU A 121 17.15 10.04 -16.12
C GLU A 121 18.08 11.23 -15.85
N LYS A 122 18.00 11.83 -14.66
CA LYS A 122 18.91 12.90 -14.23
C LYS A 122 20.36 12.44 -14.12
N LEU A 123 20.61 11.25 -13.56
CA LEU A 123 21.95 10.67 -13.52
C LEU A 123 22.46 10.35 -14.94
N ASN A 124 21.59 9.83 -15.82
CA ASN A 124 21.97 9.56 -17.21
C ASN A 124 22.25 10.85 -17.99
N ALA A 125 21.50 11.92 -17.72
CA ALA A 125 21.78 13.24 -18.27
C ALA A 125 23.15 13.77 -17.82
N HIS A 126 23.65 13.35 -16.64
CA HIS A 126 24.99 13.75 -16.22
C HIS A 126 26.11 13.12 -17.06
N LEU A 127 25.82 12.04 -17.77
CA LEU A 127 26.74 11.33 -18.67
C LEU A 127 26.72 11.89 -20.10
N ARG A 128 26.07 13.05 -20.34
CA ARG A 128 26.01 13.68 -21.65
C ARG A 128 27.41 13.89 -22.25
N SER A 129 27.51 13.69 -23.55
CA SER A 129 28.76 13.77 -24.33
C SER A 129 29.86 12.81 -23.85
N THR A 130 29.47 11.72 -23.16
CA THR A 130 30.35 10.59 -22.83
C THR A 130 29.82 9.31 -23.45
N GLY A 131 30.71 8.36 -23.76
CA GLY A 131 30.32 7.02 -24.22
C GLY A 131 29.68 6.13 -23.12
N PHE A 132 29.53 6.65 -21.89
CA PHE A 132 28.97 5.90 -20.77
C PHE A 132 27.46 6.11 -20.59
N ARG A 133 26.85 7.06 -21.34
CA ARG A 133 25.40 7.33 -21.33
C ARG A 133 24.62 6.09 -21.79
N PHE A 134 23.52 5.78 -21.11
CA PHE A 134 22.59 4.74 -21.52
C PHE A 134 21.62 5.24 -22.58
N THR A 135 21.27 4.36 -23.52
CA THR A 135 20.13 4.53 -24.42
C THR A 135 18.83 4.34 -23.65
N ASP A 136 17.72 4.79 -24.23
CA ASP A 136 16.40 4.68 -23.61
C ASP A 136 16.00 3.21 -23.41
N ASP A 137 16.31 2.32 -24.37
CA ASP A 137 16.12 0.87 -24.23
C ASP A 137 16.93 0.28 -23.06
N ALA A 138 18.19 0.71 -22.90
CA ALA A 138 19.02 0.22 -21.82
C ALA A 138 18.54 0.75 -20.45
N LEU A 139 18.07 2.00 -20.39
CA LEU A 139 17.44 2.56 -19.19
C LEU A 139 16.16 1.81 -18.84
N ARG A 140 15.32 1.50 -19.83
CA ARG A 140 14.11 0.70 -19.64
C ARG A 140 14.41 -0.66 -19.01
N VAL A 141 15.42 -1.37 -19.52
CA VAL A 141 15.85 -2.67 -18.95
C VAL A 141 16.33 -2.53 -17.51
N ILE A 142 17.14 -1.51 -17.21
CA ILE A 142 17.65 -1.24 -15.86
C ILE A 142 16.51 -0.90 -14.91
N MET A 143 15.60 -0.01 -15.32
CA MET A 143 14.42 0.36 -14.55
C MET A 143 13.56 -0.86 -14.25
N ALA A 144 13.20 -1.65 -15.26
CA ALA A 144 12.41 -2.87 -15.09
C ALA A 144 13.05 -3.90 -14.14
N ALA A 145 14.39 -3.97 -14.10
CA ALA A 145 15.12 -4.86 -13.21
C ALA A 145 15.26 -4.35 -11.76
N ASN A 146 15.06 -3.05 -11.53
CA ASN A 146 15.32 -2.38 -10.24
C ASN A 146 14.08 -1.77 -9.57
N VAL A 147 12.91 -1.88 -10.19
CA VAL A 147 11.62 -1.57 -9.55
C VAL A 147 11.25 -2.61 -8.47
N ILE A 148 10.31 -2.20 -7.61
CA ILE A 148 9.69 -3.02 -6.57
C ILE A 148 9.02 -4.26 -7.19
N GLU A 149 9.02 -5.38 -6.46
CA GLU A 149 8.52 -6.67 -6.95
C GLU A 149 7.07 -6.60 -7.46
N ASP A 150 6.18 -5.92 -6.73
CA ASP A 150 4.78 -5.73 -7.14
C ASP A 150 4.67 -5.09 -8.54
N LEU A 151 5.50 -4.07 -8.81
CA LEU A 151 5.50 -3.36 -10.08
C LEU A 151 6.21 -4.19 -11.17
N ARG A 152 7.23 -4.96 -10.80
CA ARG A 152 7.95 -5.88 -11.70
C ARG A 152 7.04 -6.94 -12.30
N VAL A 153 6.09 -7.46 -11.53
CA VAL A 153 5.08 -8.41 -12.04
C VAL A 153 4.20 -7.75 -13.10
N VAL A 154 3.76 -6.52 -12.86
CA VAL A 154 2.92 -5.76 -13.79
C VAL A 154 3.67 -5.40 -15.07
N ILE A 155 4.95 -5.05 -15.00
CA ILE A 155 5.79 -4.76 -16.18
C ILE A 155 5.89 -5.98 -17.12
N LYS A 156 5.77 -7.20 -16.60
CA LYS A 156 5.80 -8.45 -17.40
C LYS A 156 4.47 -8.76 -18.09
N GLU A 157 3.40 -7.99 -17.83
CA GLU A 157 2.13 -8.16 -18.52
C GLU A 157 2.29 -7.82 -20.01
N GLU A 158 1.64 -8.61 -20.87
CA GLU A 158 1.72 -8.48 -22.33
C GLU A 158 1.37 -7.06 -22.82
N ALA A 159 0.45 -6.39 -22.14
CA ALA A 159 0.04 -5.01 -22.43
C ALA A 159 1.14 -3.95 -22.23
N ILE A 160 2.14 -4.21 -21.38
CA ILE A 160 3.26 -3.29 -21.11
C ILE A 160 4.53 -3.74 -21.84
N VAL A 161 4.75 -5.06 -21.96
CA VAL A 161 5.91 -5.61 -22.67
C VAL A 161 5.90 -5.23 -24.15
N THR A 162 4.72 -5.21 -24.77
CA THR A 162 4.55 -4.92 -26.22
C THR A 162 4.78 -3.46 -26.60
N LEU A 163 4.83 -2.54 -25.62
CA LEU A 163 5.13 -1.13 -25.88
C LEU A 163 6.62 -1.00 -26.24
N GLU A 164 6.94 -0.57 -27.45
CA GLU A 164 8.34 -0.32 -27.87
C GLU A 164 8.78 1.11 -27.50
N ASP A 165 7.86 2.07 -27.56
CA ASP A 165 8.15 3.47 -27.24
C ASP A 165 8.44 3.67 -25.75
N TYR A 166 9.55 4.34 -25.45
CA TYR A 166 10.02 4.56 -24.08
C TYR A 166 9.06 5.42 -23.26
N VAL A 167 8.43 6.43 -23.88
CA VAL A 167 7.52 7.35 -23.20
C VAL A 167 6.20 6.65 -22.90
N GLU A 168 5.64 5.95 -23.88
CA GLU A 168 4.41 5.17 -23.70
C GLU A 168 4.60 4.05 -22.66
N TRP A 169 5.74 3.35 -22.72
CA TRP A 169 6.11 2.36 -21.71
C TRP A 169 6.19 2.98 -20.31
N LYS A 170 6.88 4.13 -20.17
CA LYS A 170 7.03 4.81 -18.88
C LYS A 170 5.67 5.21 -18.31
N ASP A 171 4.81 5.83 -19.13
CA ASP A 171 3.46 6.26 -18.72
C ASP A 171 2.58 5.08 -18.27
N ALA A 172 2.69 3.93 -18.95
CA ALA A 172 1.97 2.71 -18.57
C ALA A 172 2.45 2.18 -17.19
N VAL A 173 3.76 2.18 -16.95
CA VAL A 173 4.35 1.77 -15.67
C VAL A 173 4.01 2.75 -14.54
N SER A 174 4.07 4.06 -14.80
CA SER A 174 3.65 5.10 -13.84
C SER A 174 2.17 4.95 -13.46
N SER A 175 1.30 4.68 -14.45
CA SER A 175 -0.12 4.43 -14.21
C SER A 175 -0.36 3.18 -13.36
N ALA A 176 0.42 2.13 -13.57
CA ALA A 176 0.39 0.93 -12.75
C ALA A 176 0.86 1.20 -11.31
N ASP A 177 1.95 1.95 -11.13
CA ASP A 177 2.47 2.30 -9.81
C ASP A 177 1.52 3.22 -9.03
N TYR A 178 0.84 4.15 -9.71
CA TYR A 178 -0.20 4.98 -9.09
C TYR A 178 -1.35 4.13 -8.52
N ARG A 179 -1.78 3.10 -9.26
CA ARG A 179 -2.78 2.13 -8.75
C ARG A 179 -2.27 1.39 -7.53
N ARG A 180 -1.02 0.92 -7.55
CA ARG A 180 -0.36 0.25 -6.41
C ARG A 180 -0.32 1.15 -5.17
N LEU A 181 0.17 2.38 -5.31
CA LEU A 181 0.27 3.34 -4.20
C LEU A 181 -1.11 3.71 -3.64
N ARG A 182 -2.12 3.90 -4.50
CA ARG A 182 -3.50 4.16 -4.07
C ARG A 182 -4.08 2.99 -3.26
N MET A 183 -3.86 1.74 -3.70
CA MET A 183 -4.29 0.56 -2.95
C MET A 183 -3.60 0.50 -1.59
N ARG A 184 -2.30 0.74 -1.54
CA ARG A 184 -1.52 0.77 -0.29
C ARG A 184 -2.03 1.85 0.66
N ASP A 185 -2.27 3.07 0.17
CA ASP A 185 -2.82 4.16 0.97
C ASP A 185 -4.21 3.84 1.52
N LEU A 186 -5.05 3.18 0.73
CA LEU A 186 -6.36 2.72 1.18
C LEU A 186 -6.22 1.68 2.29
N VAL A 187 -5.31 0.72 2.14
CA VAL A 187 -5.00 -0.28 3.18
C VAL A 187 -4.52 0.41 4.45
N ASN A 188 -3.54 1.32 4.34
CA ASN A 188 -2.99 2.06 5.48
C ASN A 188 -4.05 2.90 6.20
N ARG A 189 -4.93 3.61 5.46
CA ARG A 189 -6.05 4.34 6.05
C ARG A 189 -7.03 3.39 6.74
N THR A 190 -7.30 2.22 6.17
CA THR A 190 -8.20 1.23 6.75
C THR A 190 -7.64 0.67 8.05
N VAL A 191 -6.34 0.36 8.07
CA VAL A 191 -5.62 -0.11 9.26
C VAL A 191 -5.60 0.98 10.34
N ASN A 192 -5.26 2.23 9.97
CA ASN A 192 -5.20 3.36 10.90
C ASN A 192 -6.58 3.78 11.43
N ALA A 193 -7.63 3.64 10.63
CA ALA A 193 -9.00 3.87 11.09
C ALA A 193 -9.40 2.83 12.14
N ARG A 194 -9.06 1.54 11.93
CA ARG A 194 -9.35 0.47 12.89
C ARG A 194 -8.59 0.63 14.20
N THR A 195 -7.34 1.08 14.17
CA THR A 195 -6.55 1.36 15.39
C THR A 195 -7.05 2.58 16.17
N SER A 196 -7.60 3.60 15.50
CA SER A 196 -8.19 4.76 16.19
C SER A 196 -9.55 4.48 16.86
N VAL A 197 -10.34 3.56 16.30
CA VAL A 197 -11.64 3.14 16.87
C VAL A 197 -11.45 2.26 18.11
N THR A 198 -10.46 1.37 18.13
CA THR A 198 -10.13 0.55 19.31
C THR A 198 -9.57 1.39 20.46
N ALA A 199 -8.80 2.45 20.17
CA ALA A 199 -8.33 3.40 21.19
C ALA A 199 -9.48 4.21 21.83
N LYS A 200 -10.49 4.63 21.05
CA LYS A 200 -11.68 5.34 21.58
C LYS A 200 -12.59 4.45 22.42
N ALA A 201 -12.72 3.16 22.09
CA ALA A 201 -13.52 2.22 22.86
C ALA A 201 -12.92 1.93 24.25
N ALA A 202 -11.60 1.90 24.38
CA ALA A 202 -10.91 1.67 25.65
C ALA A 202 -11.07 2.83 26.67
N SER A 203 -11.28 4.06 26.20
CA SER A 203 -11.49 5.23 27.09
C SER A 203 -12.93 5.38 27.59
N ALA A 204 -13.92 4.77 26.95
CA ALA A 204 -15.33 4.92 27.32
C ALA A 204 -15.80 3.99 28.46
N SER A 205 -15.00 2.98 28.86
CA SER A 205 -15.40 1.97 29.86
C SER A 205 -14.97 2.25 31.31
N LYS A 206 -14.51 3.46 31.64
CA LYS A 206 -14.16 3.86 33.02
C LYS A 206 -15.21 4.75 33.67
N THR A 207 -16.46 4.31 33.81
CA THR A 207 -17.34 4.82 34.89
C THR A 207 -18.42 3.80 35.21
N ILE A 208 -18.74 3.69 36.51
CA ILE A 208 -19.80 2.89 37.14
C ILE A 208 -19.37 1.47 37.56
N THR A 209 -18.92 1.36 38.81
CA THR A 209 -19.29 0.20 39.62
C THR A 209 -19.55 0.67 41.04
N LEU A 210 -20.80 0.47 41.49
CA LEU A 210 -21.30 0.80 42.80
C LEU A 210 -20.61 -0.04 43.88
N THR A 211 -20.29 0.63 44.97
CA THR A 211 -19.90 0.06 46.27
C THR A 211 -21.00 -0.82 46.86
N THR A 212 -20.67 -2.07 47.21
CA THR A 212 -21.36 -2.80 48.28
C THR A 212 -20.30 -3.28 49.27
N ARG A 213 -20.37 -2.72 50.48
CA ARG A 213 -19.50 -3.04 51.63
C ARG A 213 -20.09 -4.22 52.39
N THR A 214 -19.28 -5.23 52.65
CA THR A 214 -19.48 -6.18 53.76
C THR A 214 -18.17 -6.27 54.54
N PHE A 215 -18.26 -5.89 55.81
CA PHE A 215 -17.18 -5.96 56.80
C PHE A 215 -17.26 -7.30 57.52
N VAL A 216 -16.14 -8.02 57.63
CA VAL A 216 -15.85 -8.88 58.79
C VAL A 216 -14.35 -8.76 59.10
N ALA A 217 -14.03 -8.63 60.39
CA ALA A 217 -12.76 -8.15 60.93
C ALA A 217 -11.80 -9.28 61.38
N GLY A 218 -10.51 -8.92 61.50
CA GLY A 218 -9.43 -9.66 62.18
C GLY A 218 -8.50 -10.41 61.21
N THR A 219 -7.17 -10.34 61.25
CA THR A 219 -6.20 -9.80 62.22
C THR A 219 -4.81 -9.77 61.55
N SER A 220 -3.94 -8.91 62.06
CA SER A 220 -2.48 -8.80 61.84
C SER A 220 -1.95 -8.16 60.53
N SER A 221 -1.37 -6.98 60.74
CA SER A 221 -0.53 -6.22 59.82
C SER A 221 0.83 -6.89 59.59
N SER A 222 1.21 -7.10 58.33
CA SER A 222 2.62 -7.10 57.92
C SER A 222 2.82 -6.03 56.85
N SER A 223 3.51 -4.97 57.21
CA SER A 223 3.98 -3.92 56.31
C SER A 223 5.04 -4.50 55.37
N ARG A 224 4.69 -4.71 54.09
CA ARG A 224 5.71 -4.99 53.06
C ARG A 224 6.47 -3.70 52.77
N VAL A 225 7.74 -3.65 53.19
CA VAL A 225 8.68 -2.58 52.84
C VAL A 225 9.02 -2.72 51.35
N ASN A 226 8.61 -1.75 50.53
CA ASN A 226 8.92 -1.72 49.10
C ASN A 226 10.30 -1.09 48.85
N LEU A 227 11.11 -1.70 47.97
CA LEU A 227 12.38 -1.11 47.55
C LEU A 227 12.17 0.17 46.70
N PRO A 228 13.04 1.18 46.82
CA PRO A 228 13.02 2.36 45.95
C PRO A 228 13.22 1.98 44.48
N ARG A 229 12.44 2.59 43.57
CA ARG A 229 12.61 2.41 42.11
C ARG A 229 14.00 2.87 41.65
N LEU A 230 14.57 2.18 40.66
CA LEU A 230 15.85 2.55 40.07
C LEU A 230 15.75 3.89 39.34
N THR A 231 16.53 4.88 39.79
CA THR A 231 16.73 6.15 39.09
C THR A 231 17.55 5.95 37.82
N ASP A 232 17.41 6.87 36.85
CA ASP A 232 18.04 6.71 35.54
C ASP A 232 19.58 6.72 35.60
N ASP A 233 20.16 7.43 36.57
CA ASP A 233 21.62 7.40 36.85
C ASP A 233 22.10 6.00 37.28
N LYS A 234 21.28 5.27 38.05
CA LYS A 234 21.60 3.91 38.53
C LYS A 234 21.44 2.89 37.41
N LYS A 235 20.48 3.10 36.50
CA LYS A 235 20.33 2.29 35.29
C LYS A 235 21.55 2.45 34.39
N LYS A 236 22.01 3.69 34.19
CA LYS A 236 23.24 3.99 33.44
C LYS A 236 24.45 3.29 34.04
N LEU A 237 24.62 3.37 35.36
CA LEU A 237 25.73 2.71 36.08
C LEU A 237 25.71 1.18 35.96
N LEU A 238 24.52 0.55 35.95
CA LEU A 238 24.41 -0.89 35.71
C LEU A 238 24.69 -1.25 34.25
N ASN A 239 24.27 -0.42 33.29
CA ASN A 239 24.50 -0.66 31.87
C ASN A 239 26.00 -0.59 31.53
N ASP A 240 26.68 0.43 32.04
CA ASP A 240 28.11 0.67 31.82
C ASP A 240 28.99 -0.46 32.39
N HIS A 241 28.52 -1.17 33.42
CA HIS A 241 29.25 -2.24 34.10
C HIS A 241 28.61 -3.65 33.96
N LYS A 242 27.80 -3.87 32.90
CA LYS A 242 27.13 -5.15 32.59
C LYS A 242 26.43 -5.78 33.81
N GLY A 243 25.65 -4.98 34.51
CA GLY A 243 24.90 -5.36 35.70
C GLY A 243 23.44 -5.71 35.41
N CYS A 244 22.80 -6.44 36.34
CA CYS A 244 21.41 -6.87 36.19
C CYS A 244 20.44 -5.93 36.92
N TYR A 245 19.40 -5.47 36.22
CA TYR A 245 18.37 -4.56 36.74
C TYR A 245 17.42 -5.17 37.79
N LYS A 246 17.45 -6.49 37.99
CA LYS A 246 16.57 -7.19 38.94
C LYS A 246 17.26 -7.46 40.28
N CYS A 247 18.52 -7.91 40.25
CA CYS A 247 19.30 -8.19 41.47
C CYS A 247 20.27 -7.06 41.85
N HIS A 248 20.39 -6.01 41.02
CA HIS A 248 21.25 -4.83 41.21
C HIS A 248 22.74 -5.16 41.39
N ARG A 249 23.22 -6.29 40.84
CA ARG A 249 24.64 -6.70 40.90
C ARG A 249 25.37 -6.38 39.60
N PHE A 250 26.63 -5.95 39.71
CA PHE A 250 27.52 -5.64 38.57
C PHE A 250 28.16 -6.90 37.96
N TYR A 251 28.57 -6.81 36.69
CA TYR A 251 29.35 -7.80 35.93
C TYR A 251 28.75 -9.21 35.79
N GLN A 252 27.42 -9.32 35.73
CA GLN A 252 26.70 -10.59 35.61
C GLN A 252 26.49 -11.01 34.15
N SER A 253 26.38 -12.31 33.89
CA SER A 253 26.07 -12.86 32.54
C SER A 253 24.57 -12.96 32.23
N HIS A 254 23.71 -12.48 33.13
CA HIS A 254 22.25 -12.57 33.01
C HIS A 254 21.60 -11.18 33.00
N THR A 255 20.48 -11.06 32.30
CA THR A 255 19.63 -9.85 32.28
C THR A 255 18.42 -10.03 33.19
N SER A 256 17.60 -8.99 33.35
CA SER A 256 16.43 -9.00 34.25
C SER A 256 15.44 -10.15 33.98
N GLY A 257 15.33 -10.59 32.72
CA GLY A 257 14.46 -11.70 32.31
C GLY A 257 14.98 -13.07 32.74
N SER A 258 16.29 -13.28 32.79
CA SER A 258 16.91 -14.57 33.11
C SER A 258 17.64 -14.58 34.47
N CYS A 259 17.25 -13.69 35.39
CA CYS A 259 17.96 -13.48 36.65
C CYS A 259 17.60 -14.53 37.72
N PRO A 260 18.56 -15.35 38.20
CA PRO A 260 18.31 -16.38 39.20
C PRO A 260 18.30 -15.87 40.64
N ASN A 261 18.77 -14.64 40.88
CA ASN A 261 19.07 -14.12 42.23
C ASN A 261 17.93 -13.30 42.88
N GLY A 262 16.77 -13.16 42.23
CA GLY A 262 15.64 -12.39 42.76
C GLY A 262 15.93 -10.90 42.98
N TYR A 263 15.04 -10.20 43.71
CA TYR A 263 15.25 -8.81 44.15
C TYR A 263 16.04 -8.80 45.48
N PRO A 264 16.91 -7.80 45.73
CA PRO A 264 17.61 -7.67 47.01
C PRO A 264 16.64 -7.50 48.19
N ASP A 265 17.04 -7.95 49.37
CA ASP A 265 16.28 -7.73 50.61
C ASP A 265 16.16 -6.23 50.93
N ALA A 266 14.93 -5.73 51.06
CA ALA A 266 14.64 -4.32 51.30
C ALA A 266 15.23 -3.79 52.61
N ALA A 267 15.44 -4.65 53.62
CA ALA A 267 15.99 -4.26 54.91
C ALA A 267 17.52 -4.08 54.90
N LYS A 268 18.21 -4.69 53.92
CA LYS A 268 19.68 -4.70 53.81
C LYS A 268 20.21 -3.98 52.57
N TYR A 269 19.32 -3.37 51.78
CA TYR A 269 19.68 -2.76 50.52
C TYR A 269 20.33 -1.39 50.71
N THR A 270 21.61 -1.27 50.34
CA THR A 270 22.31 0.01 50.20
C THR A 270 22.27 0.46 48.74
N ALA A 271 22.07 1.76 48.49
CA ALA A 271 21.96 2.30 47.14
C ALA A 271 23.30 2.16 46.36
N LEU A 272 23.21 1.70 45.12
CA LEU A 272 24.36 1.51 44.22
C LEU A 272 25.20 2.78 44.08
N SER A 273 26.51 2.66 44.34
CA SER A 273 27.49 3.73 44.22
C SER A 273 28.64 3.35 43.27
N SER A 274 29.40 4.34 42.81
CA SER A 274 30.64 4.15 42.03
C SER A 274 31.75 3.42 42.80
N ARG A 275 31.64 3.32 44.14
CA ARG A 275 32.59 2.56 44.97
C ARG A 275 32.34 1.05 44.89
N ASP A 276 31.09 0.64 44.67
CA ASP A 276 30.68 -0.77 44.57
C ASP A 276 31.10 -1.41 43.24
N THR A 277 31.24 -0.61 42.17
CA THR A 277 31.74 -1.08 40.87
C THR A 277 33.23 -1.48 40.93
N SER A 278 34.01 -0.80 41.77
CA SER A 278 35.44 -1.07 41.98
C SER A 278 35.65 -2.36 42.80
N ASN A 279 34.85 -2.56 43.84
CA ASN A 279 34.88 -3.78 44.66
C ASN A 279 34.43 -5.02 43.86
N ALA A 280 33.40 -4.90 43.01
CA ALA A 280 32.91 -6.01 42.18
C ALA A 280 33.88 -6.41 41.06
N LYS A 281 34.77 -5.49 40.62
CA LYS A 281 35.81 -5.78 39.62
C LYS A 281 36.94 -6.64 40.21
N ALA A 282 37.34 -6.36 41.45
CA ALA A 282 38.39 -7.12 42.16
C ALA A 282 38.01 -8.61 42.39
N VAL A 283 36.73 -8.90 42.59
CA VAL A 283 36.21 -10.26 42.80
C VAL A 283 36.15 -11.07 41.49
N LYS A 284 36.00 -10.41 40.34
CA LYS A 284 35.88 -11.09 39.02
C LYS A 284 37.22 -11.47 38.40
N GLU A 285 38.31 -10.78 38.74
CA GLU A 285 39.64 -11.04 38.17
C GLU A 285 40.40 -12.20 38.87
N GLY A 286 39.93 -12.66 40.04
CA GLY A 286 40.50 -13.79 40.77
C GLY A 286 39.76 -15.11 40.55
N GLY A 287 40.06 -15.86 39.48
CA GLY A 287 39.72 -17.29 39.40
C GLY A 287 39.36 -17.84 38.01
N LYS A 288 40.29 -18.56 37.37
CA LYS A 288 40.06 -19.58 36.32
C LYS A 288 40.66 -20.91 36.84
N PRO A 289 40.09 -22.10 36.54
CA PRO A 289 40.30 -22.84 35.26
C PRO A 289 39.00 -23.51 34.69
N LYS A 290 38.73 -23.66 33.37
CA LYS A 290 39.20 -24.54 32.25
C LYS A 290 38.58 -25.98 32.17
N ALA A 291 37.81 -26.26 31.09
CA ALA A 291 37.63 -27.53 30.30
C ALA A 291 36.35 -27.37 29.41
N ILE A 292 36.28 -27.44 28.05
CA ILE A 292 36.58 -28.42 26.95
C ILE A 292 35.57 -29.59 26.81
N ALA A 293 34.84 -29.63 25.67
CA ALA A 293 34.43 -30.76 24.78
C ALA A 293 33.28 -30.26 23.84
N ALA A 294 33.28 -30.23 22.49
CA ALA A 294 33.54 -31.21 21.43
C ALA A 294 32.45 -32.33 21.41
N ILE A 295 31.63 -32.60 20.39
CA ILE A 295 31.89 -33.15 19.03
C ILE A 295 30.56 -33.25 18.21
N THR A 296 30.73 -33.30 16.86
CA THR A 296 29.93 -33.65 15.64
C THR A 296 28.63 -34.50 15.76
N ASP A 297 27.74 -34.69 14.76
CA ASP A 297 27.88 -34.81 13.29
C ASP A 297 26.53 -34.70 12.53
N LYS A 298 26.64 -34.69 11.18
CA LYS A 298 25.70 -34.52 10.05
C LYS A 298 24.47 -35.45 9.99
N THR A 299 23.42 -35.01 9.27
CA THR A 299 22.95 -35.58 7.97
C THR A 299 21.78 -34.78 7.36
N SER A 300 21.76 -34.68 6.02
CA SER A 300 20.66 -34.20 5.17
C SER A 300 19.57 -35.27 5.05
N PRO A 301 18.32 -34.88 4.69
CA PRO A 301 17.47 -35.79 3.93
C PRO A 301 16.84 -35.15 2.69
N GLU A 302 16.52 -36.05 1.77
CA GLU A 302 15.81 -35.88 0.51
C GLU A 302 14.29 -35.69 0.77
N ASP A 303 13.58 -35.11 -0.20
CA ASP A 303 12.18 -34.67 -0.09
C ASP A 303 11.18 -35.83 0.13
N GLU A 304 10.82 -36.10 1.39
CA GLU A 304 9.64 -36.89 1.76
C GLU A 304 8.45 -35.96 2.08
N HIS A 305 7.35 -36.09 1.34
CA HIS A 305 6.10 -35.35 1.57
C HIS A 305 5.29 -35.95 2.73
N ILE A 306 5.74 -35.70 3.97
CA ILE A 306 5.03 -36.08 5.20
C ILE A 306 4.01 -34.98 5.55
N ILE A 307 2.70 -35.30 5.61
CA ILE A 307 1.63 -34.33 5.93
C ILE A 307 1.01 -34.63 7.28
N ALA A 308 1.04 -33.65 8.19
CA ALA A 308 0.45 -33.71 9.53
C ALA A 308 -1.10 -33.75 9.51
N ALA A 309 -1.71 -34.82 10.02
CA ALA A 309 -3.12 -34.85 10.37
C ALA A 309 -3.34 -34.16 11.74
N VAL A 310 -4.05 -33.03 11.77
CA VAL A 310 -4.41 -32.33 13.01
C VAL A 310 -5.80 -32.77 13.46
N SER A 311 -5.87 -33.49 14.58
CA SER A 311 -7.11 -33.70 15.32
C SER A 311 -7.40 -32.47 16.17
N ALA A 312 -8.48 -31.75 15.87
CA ALA A 312 -8.96 -30.64 16.70
C ALA A 312 -10.39 -30.95 17.17
N ALA A 313 -10.54 -31.29 18.44
CA ALA A 313 -11.84 -31.24 19.10
C ALA A 313 -12.25 -29.77 19.28
N PRO A 314 -13.44 -29.34 18.86
CA PRO A 314 -13.89 -27.97 19.09
C PRO A 314 -14.24 -27.78 20.58
N SER A 315 -13.40 -27.09 21.33
CA SER A 315 -13.77 -26.57 22.65
C SER A 315 -14.43 -25.20 22.50
N PRO A 316 -15.71 -25.03 22.87
CA PRO A 316 -16.41 -23.74 22.76
C PRO A 316 -15.87 -22.66 23.72
N LEU A 317 -14.92 -22.99 24.61
CA LEU A 317 -14.33 -22.04 25.56
C LEU A 317 -13.15 -21.22 25.01
N ALA A 318 -12.55 -21.57 23.88
CA ALA A 318 -11.44 -20.81 23.29
C ALA A 318 -11.89 -19.62 22.41
N ALA A 319 -13.20 -19.48 22.18
CA ALA A 319 -13.77 -18.34 21.46
C ALA A 319 -13.83 -17.06 22.30
N THR A 320 -13.45 -17.11 23.57
CA THR A 320 -13.41 -15.94 24.45
C THR A 320 -12.05 -15.81 25.13
N THR A 321 -11.57 -14.57 25.18
CA THR A 321 -10.40 -14.07 25.91
C THR A 321 -9.04 -14.29 25.25
N GLY A 322 -8.58 -13.24 24.58
CA GLY A 322 -7.16 -12.90 24.64
C GLY A 322 -6.82 -12.50 26.07
N ILE A 323 -5.88 -13.22 26.69
CA ILE A 323 -4.97 -12.78 27.77
C ILE A 323 -3.96 -13.92 27.88
N LEU A 324 -2.84 -13.86 27.14
CA LEU A 324 -1.55 -14.47 27.50
C LEU A 324 -0.49 -13.84 26.59
N GLY A 325 0.30 -12.92 27.14
CA GLY A 325 1.40 -12.28 26.41
C GLY A 325 1.87 -10.97 27.07
N SER A 326 2.62 -11.09 28.16
CA SER A 326 3.40 -9.99 28.73
C SER A 326 4.79 -9.95 28.09
N GLY A 327 5.04 -9.00 27.20
CA GLY A 327 6.39 -8.79 26.66
C GLY A 327 6.42 -7.76 25.54
N SER A 328 7.02 -6.61 25.85
CA SER A 328 7.47 -5.55 24.96
C SER A 328 8.06 -6.06 23.64
N ASP A 329 7.48 -5.64 22.52
CA ASP A 329 8.21 -5.09 21.37
C ASP A 329 7.29 -4.17 20.55
N SER A 330 7.95 -3.20 19.93
CA SER A 330 7.44 -2.06 19.16
C SER A 330 6.64 -2.50 17.94
N ASP A 331 5.56 -1.75 17.63
CA ASP A 331 4.73 -1.78 16.40
C ASP A 331 4.45 -3.15 15.81
N ASP A 332 3.23 -3.70 15.95
CA ASP A 332 2.72 -4.69 14.99
C ASP A 332 1.21 -4.95 15.12
N SER A 333 0.51 -4.92 13.98
CA SER A 333 -0.83 -5.47 13.87
C SER A 333 -0.74 -7.00 13.92
N VAL A 334 -0.86 -7.58 15.11
CA VAL A 334 -0.81 -9.03 15.27
C VAL A 334 -2.10 -9.63 14.70
N SER A 335 -1.97 -10.52 13.71
CA SER A 335 -3.07 -11.32 13.18
C SER A 335 -3.72 -12.14 14.30
N PRO A 336 -5.06 -12.33 14.31
CA PRO A 336 -5.68 -13.21 15.29
C PRO A 336 -5.05 -14.60 15.24
N PHE A 337 -4.91 -15.24 16.40
CA PHE A 337 -4.37 -16.61 16.49
C PHE A 337 -5.15 -17.62 15.64
N PHE A 338 -6.40 -17.31 15.30
CA PHE A 338 -7.28 -18.17 14.53
C PHE A 338 -8.07 -17.36 13.49
N ALA A 339 -8.10 -17.86 12.25
CA ALA A 339 -9.05 -17.47 11.22
C ALA A 339 -10.00 -18.65 10.97
N LYS A 340 -11.25 -18.36 10.60
CA LYS A 340 -12.20 -19.42 10.24
C LYS A 340 -11.75 -20.08 8.94
N HIS A 341 -11.73 -21.41 8.91
CA HIS A 341 -11.49 -22.15 7.69
C HIS A 341 -12.65 -21.98 6.70
N THR A 342 -12.32 -21.99 5.42
CA THR A 342 -13.30 -22.02 4.33
C THR A 342 -13.87 -23.42 4.20
N THR A 343 -15.18 -23.55 4.37
CA THR A 343 -15.90 -24.81 4.24
C THR A 343 -16.95 -24.74 3.14
N LEU A 344 -16.97 -25.76 2.28
CA LEU A 344 -17.92 -25.93 1.21
C LEU A 344 -18.99 -26.96 1.61
N SER A 345 -20.26 -26.57 1.61
CA SER A 345 -21.38 -27.49 1.81
C SER A 345 -21.84 -28.07 0.48
N ALA A 346 -21.56 -29.34 0.23
CA ALA A 346 -21.90 -30.00 -1.04
C ALA A 346 -22.39 -31.45 -0.82
N SER A 347 -23.14 -31.96 -1.80
CA SER A 347 -23.58 -33.35 -1.84
C SER A 347 -22.58 -34.20 -2.62
N ILE A 348 -22.34 -35.43 -2.16
CA ILE A 348 -21.51 -36.40 -2.88
C ILE A 348 -22.39 -37.15 -3.88
N LEU A 349 -22.03 -37.08 -5.17
CA LEU A 349 -22.74 -37.80 -6.22
C LEU A 349 -22.37 -39.29 -6.18
N SER A 350 -23.28 -40.11 -5.65
CA SER A 350 -23.12 -41.56 -5.53
C SER A 350 -24.29 -42.29 -6.22
N PRO A 351 -24.07 -43.51 -6.76
CA PRO A 351 -25.15 -44.35 -7.30
C PRO A 351 -26.24 -44.69 -6.26
N SER A 352 -25.89 -44.68 -4.98
CA SER A 352 -26.80 -44.86 -3.85
C SER A 352 -27.32 -43.49 -3.43
N SER A 353 -28.45 -43.08 -3.99
CA SER A 353 -28.99 -41.72 -3.84
C SER A 353 -29.45 -41.41 -2.42
N LEU A 354 -28.59 -40.72 -1.66
CA LEU A 354 -28.98 -39.98 -0.46
C LEU A 354 -28.60 -38.51 -0.67
N ASP A 355 -29.57 -37.60 -0.59
CA ASP A 355 -29.39 -36.13 -0.62
C ASP A 355 -28.73 -35.62 0.67
N THR A 356 -27.62 -36.23 1.08
CA THR A 356 -26.88 -35.82 2.27
C THR A 356 -25.82 -34.81 1.87
N THR A 357 -25.87 -33.64 2.51
CA THR A 357 -24.86 -32.59 2.36
C THR A 357 -23.78 -32.76 3.41
N PHE A 358 -22.53 -32.59 3.01
CA PHE A 358 -21.37 -32.65 3.89
C PHE A 358 -20.66 -31.29 3.89
N ALA A 359 -20.19 -30.85 5.06
CA ALA A 359 -19.31 -29.70 5.18
C ALA A 359 -17.88 -30.15 4.90
N MET A 360 -17.32 -29.70 3.78
CA MET A 360 -16.02 -30.11 3.27
C MET A 360 -15.01 -28.98 3.48
N LEU A 361 -13.83 -29.29 4.01
CA LEU A 361 -12.77 -28.31 4.25
C LEU A 361 -12.02 -28.00 2.96
N ILE A 362 -11.85 -26.71 2.64
CA ILE A 362 -10.94 -26.27 1.57
C ILE A 362 -9.55 -26.08 2.17
N ASP A 363 -8.56 -26.78 1.62
CA ASP A 363 -7.17 -26.66 2.06
C ASP A 363 -6.22 -26.78 0.87
N SER A 364 -5.72 -25.64 0.40
CA SER A 364 -4.75 -25.59 -0.70
C SER A 364 -3.35 -26.10 -0.30
N GLY A 365 -3.07 -26.21 1.01
CA GLY A 365 -1.83 -26.74 1.57
C GLY A 365 -1.75 -28.26 1.55
N SER A 366 -2.90 -28.95 1.48
CA SER A 366 -2.92 -30.41 1.37
C SER A 366 -2.59 -30.88 -0.05
N ALA A 367 -1.57 -31.73 -0.18
CA ALA A 367 -1.18 -32.33 -1.46
C ALA A 367 -2.14 -33.41 -1.96
N ALA A 368 -3.07 -33.89 -1.11
CA ALA A 368 -4.02 -34.94 -1.43
C ALA A 368 -5.46 -34.54 -1.04
N VAL A 369 -6.44 -35.18 -1.69
CA VAL A 369 -7.85 -35.10 -1.29
C VAL A 369 -8.10 -36.25 -0.32
N LEU A 370 -8.62 -35.96 0.87
CA LEU A 370 -8.87 -36.95 1.92
C LEU A 370 -10.36 -37.06 2.21
N ILE A 371 -10.83 -38.25 2.55
CA ILE A 371 -12.22 -38.50 2.94
C ILE A 371 -12.26 -39.42 4.15
N GLN A 372 -13.16 -39.12 5.09
CA GLN A 372 -13.34 -39.94 6.28
C GLN A 372 -14.02 -41.27 5.94
N HIS A 373 -13.58 -42.37 6.55
CA HIS A 373 -14.18 -43.69 6.35
C HIS A 373 -15.71 -43.70 6.58
N ASP A 374 -16.19 -43.09 7.67
CA ASP A 374 -17.63 -42.95 7.95
C ASP A 374 -18.40 -42.24 6.83
N THR A 375 -17.76 -41.28 6.16
CA THR A 375 -18.37 -40.53 5.06
C THR A 375 -18.45 -41.39 3.79
N VAL A 376 -17.45 -42.24 3.56
CA VAL A 376 -17.43 -43.23 2.47
C VAL A 376 -18.59 -44.22 2.63
N GLU A 377 -18.81 -44.74 3.84
CA GLU A 377 -19.91 -45.65 4.14
C GLU A 377 -21.28 -44.98 3.99
N LYS A 378 -21.45 -43.78 4.56
CA LYS A 378 -22.71 -43.01 4.47
C LYS A 378 -23.06 -42.64 3.03
N ALA A 379 -22.07 -42.29 2.22
CA ALA A 379 -22.27 -41.98 0.81
C ALA A 379 -22.33 -43.25 -0.08
N GLY A 380 -22.09 -44.45 0.45
CA GLY A 380 -22.10 -45.70 -0.31
C GLY A 380 -21.06 -45.74 -1.44
N LEU A 381 -19.89 -45.13 -1.23
CA LEU A 381 -18.83 -45.07 -2.24
C LEU A 381 -18.05 -46.39 -2.31
N ARG A 382 -17.66 -46.80 -3.53
CA ARG A 382 -16.86 -48.02 -3.74
C ARG A 382 -15.40 -47.80 -3.33
N LEU A 383 -14.99 -48.50 -2.27
CA LEU A 383 -13.59 -48.64 -1.83
C LEU A 383 -12.74 -49.36 -2.88
N ARG A 384 -11.49 -48.90 -3.02
CA ARG A 384 -10.47 -49.45 -3.92
C ARG A 384 -9.13 -49.43 -3.22
N ASP A 385 -8.30 -50.43 -3.47
CA ASP A 385 -6.96 -50.48 -2.90
C ASP A 385 -6.04 -49.48 -3.62
N LEU A 386 -5.16 -48.83 -2.85
CA LEU A 386 -4.06 -48.03 -3.37
C LEU A 386 -2.93 -48.94 -3.85
N PRO A 387 -2.25 -48.61 -4.97
CA PRO A 387 -1.07 -49.37 -5.42
C PRO A 387 0.06 -49.41 -4.38
N GLU A 388 0.23 -48.32 -3.63
CA GLU A 388 1.18 -48.18 -2.53
C GLU A 388 0.49 -47.49 -1.36
N PRO A 389 0.70 -47.94 -0.10
CA PRO A 389 0.14 -47.29 1.08
C PRO A 389 0.57 -45.82 1.17
N TYR A 390 -0.39 -44.93 1.39
CA TYR A 390 -0.13 -43.51 1.53
C TYR A 390 0.21 -43.18 2.98
N GLN A 391 1.43 -42.70 3.24
CA GLN A 391 1.90 -42.38 4.58
C GLN A 391 1.21 -41.11 5.11
N LEU A 392 0.64 -41.21 6.31
CA LEU A 392 0.01 -40.10 7.02
C LEU A 392 0.97 -39.59 8.09
N GLY A 393 1.27 -38.29 8.09
CA GLY A 393 2.12 -37.68 9.10
C GLY A 393 1.37 -37.45 10.40
N ASN A 394 1.93 -37.91 11.51
CA ASN A 394 1.41 -37.64 12.85
C ASN A 394 2.18 -36.47 13.49
N ALA A 395 1.56 -35.30 13.64
CA ALA A 395 2.20 -34.18 14.35
C ALA A 395 2.26 -34.37 15.88
N TRP A 396 1.42 -35.24 16.45
CA TRP A 396 1.25 -35.38 17.91
C TRP A 396 1.09 -36.83 18.41
N GLY A 397 1.54 -37.82 17.63
CA GLY A 397 1.91 -39.16 18.15
C GLY A 397 0.81 -40.18 18.44
N THR A 398 -0.46 -39.94 18.05
CA THR A 398 -1.52 -40.97 18.16
C THR A 398 -2.48 -40.90 16.97
N GLY A 399 -2.13 -41.55 15.87
CA GLY A 399 -2.95 -41.59 14.65
C GLY A 399 -2.54 -42.71 13.71
N GLN A 400 -3.41 -43.07 12.77
CA GLN A 400 -3.15 -44.07 11.73
C GLN A 400 -1.93 -43.67 10.89
N ASP A 401 -0.92 -44.54 10.80
CA ASP A 401 0.35 -44.22 10.12
C ASP A 401 0.24 -44.31 8.58
N GLU A 402 -0.70 -45.11 8.07
CA GLU A 402 -0.85 -45.34 6.62
C GLU A 402 -2.32 -45.51 6.20
N ALA A 403 -2.67 -44.97 5.03
CA ALA A 403 -3.93 -45.20 4.34
C ALA A 403 -3.75 -46.16 3.16
N LYS A 404 -4.59 -47.19 3.08
CA LYS A 404 -4.49 -48.27 2.07
C LYS A 404 -5.55 -48.20 0.97
N SER A 405 -6.57 -47.36 1.17
CA SER A 405 -7.77 -47.36 0.33
C SER A 405 -8.06 -45.97 -0.22
N TRP A 406 -8.69 -45.92 -1.40
CA TRP A 406 -9.14 -44.70 -2.04
C TRP A 406 -10.51 -44.87 -2.70
N VAL A 407 -11.18 -43.75 -2.97
CA VAL A 407 -12.49 -43.69 -3.63
C VAL A 407 -12.50 -42.63 -4.75
N LYS A 408 -13.41 -42.81 -5.71
CA LYS A 408 -13.69 -41.80 -6.73
C LYS A 408 -14.76 -40.84 -6.19
N LEU A 409 -14.41 -39.57 -6.07
CA LEU A 409 -15.26 -38.53 -5.50
C LEU A 409 -15.74 -37.57 -6.59
N ARG A 410 -17.04 -37.27 -6.60
CA ARG A 410 -17.65 -36.23 -7.43
C ARG A 410 -18.69 -35.49 -6.60
N LEU A 411 -18.72 -34.17 -6.70
CA LEU A 411 -19.53 -33.31 -5.85
C LEU A 411 -20.57 -32.54 -6.68
N ALA A 412 -21.69 -32.19 -6.06
CA ALA A 412 -22.66 -31.25 -6.59
C ALA A 412 -23.12 -30.29 -5.50
N LEU A 413 -23.40 -29.04 -5.89
CA LEU A 413 -24.09 -28.12 -4.99
C LEU A 413 -25.55 -28.58 -4.82
N PRO A 414 -26.18 -28.34 -3.64
CA PRO A 414 -27.59 -28.69 -3.41
C PRO A 414 -28.56 -28.03 -4.40
N SER A 415 -28.18 -26.87 -4.94
CA SER A 415 -28.94 -26.16 -5.98
C SER A 415 -28.81 -26.77 -7.38
N SER A 416 -27.99 -27.81 -7.56
CA SER A 416 -27.55 -28.35 -8.86
C SER A 416 -26.94 -27.31 -9.81
N ALA A 417 -26.60 -26.11 -9.29
CA ALA A 417 -26.03 -25.02 -10.09
C ALA A 417 -24.57 -25.27 -10.49
N TRP A 418 -23.92 -26.24 -9.83
CA TRP A 418 -22.53 -26.58 -10.08
C TRP A 418 -22.27 -28.04 -9.72
N GLU A 419 -21.45 -28.69 -10.55
CA GLU A 419 -20.94 -30.03 -10.32
C GLU A 419 -19.43 -30.05 -10.52
N SER A 420 -18.74 -30.88 -9.74
CA SER A 420 -17.31 -31.08 -9.86
C SER A 420 -16.97 -32.13 -10.92
N VAL A 421 -15.77 -32.03 -11.47
CA VAL A 421 -15.08 -33.13 -12.14
C VAL A 421 -14.78 -34.21 -11.09
N SER A 422 -14.77 -35.47 -11.54
CA SER A 422 -14.40 -36.60 -10.68
C SER A 422 -12.93 -36.53 -10.27
N CYS A 423 -12.64 -36.69 -8.99
CA CYS A 423 -11.30 -36.76 -8.43
C CYS A 423 -11.09 -38.05 -7.62
N ARG A 424 -9.85 -38.32 -7.23
CA ARG A 424 -9.49 -39.46 -6.36
C ARG A 424 -9.30 -38.92 -4.95
N ALA A 425 -9.95 -39.54 -3.97
CA ALA A 425 -9.82 -39.19 -2.56
C ALA A 425 -9.30 -40.41 -1.78
N ILE A 426 -8.32 -40.19 -0.92
CA ILE A 426 -7.73 -41.23 -0.06
C ILE A 426 -8.58 -41.36 1.21
N VAL A 427 -8.86 -42.59 1.63
CA VAL A 427 -9.69 -42.86 2.80
C VAL A 427 -8.84 -42.87 4.05
N VAL A 428 -9.26 -42.09 5.05
CA VAL A 428 -8.57 -41.94 6.35
C VAL A 428 -9.58 -42.09 7.47
N ASP A 429 -9.25 -42.83 8.53
CA ASP A 429 -10.20 -43.09 9.62
C ASP A 429 -10.34 -41.88 10.55
N SER A 430 -9.23 -41.21 10.84
CA SER A 430 -9.14 -40.08 11.78
C SER A 430 -8.95 -38.73 11.08
N LEU A 431 -9.96 -38.28 10.33
CA LEU A 431 -9.97 -36.97 9.67
C LEU A 431 -10.81 -35.95 10.45
N CYS A 432 -10.33 -34.71 10.59
CA CYS A 432 -11.01 -33.64 11.34
C CYS A 432 -12.23 -33.04 10.61
N THR A 433 -12.50 -33.50 9.39
CA THR A 433 -13.60 -33.06 8.52
C THR A 433 -14.11 -34.28 7.73
N PRO A 434 -15.39 -34.33 7.32
CA PRO A 434 -15.89 -35.40 6.45
C PRO A 434 -15.09 -35.57 5.16
N VAL A 435 -14.69 -34.46 4.54
CA VAL A 435 -13.90 -34.41 3.30
C VAL A 435 -12.96 -33.22 3.34
N LEU A 436 -11.68 -33.44 3.05
CA LEU A 436 -10.68 -32.40 2.87
C LEU A 436 -10.33 -32.28 1.37
N LEU A 437 -10.70 -31.14 0.79
CA LEU A 437 -10.50 -30.83 -0.62
C LEU A 437 -9.14 -30.18 -0.82
N GLY A 438 -8.15 -31.03 -1.06
CA GLY A 438 -6.76 -30.64 -1.30
C GLY A 438 -6.51 -30.02 -2.68
N LYS A 439 -5.25 -29.63 -2.90
CA LYS A 439 -4.74 -29.02 -4.13
C LYS A 439 -5.13 -29.76 -5.42
N PRO A 440 -5.13 -31.11 -5.51
CA PRO A 440 -5.55 -31.82 -6.73
C PRO A 440 -7.01 -31.53 -7.14
N PHE A 441 -7.92 -31.40 -6.16
CA PHE A 441 -9.32 -31.10 -6.44
C PHE A 441 -9.49 -29.66 -6.93
N LEU A 442 -8.83 -28.71 -6.27
CA LEU A 442 -8.90 -27.28 -6.59
C LEU A 442 -8.34 -26.99 -7.99
N LEU A 443 -7.21 -27.60 -8.34
CA LEU A 443 -6.59 -27.47 -9.67
C LEU A 443 -7.48 -28.06 -10.77
N THR A 444 -7.99 -29.27 -10.57
CA THR A 444 -8.80 -29.97 -11.58
C THR A 444 -10.10 -29.22 -11.90
N ASN A 445 -10.72 -28.61 -10.88
CA ASN A 445 -11.97 -27.86 -11.03
C ASN A 445 -11.76 -26.35 -11.26
N ARG A 446 -10.50 -25.88 -11.32
CA ARG A 446 -10.12 -24.45 -11.44
C ARG A 446 -10.86 -23.57 -10.43
N ILE A 447 -10.80 -23.96 -9.15
CA ILE A 447 -11.43 -23.24 -8.05
C ILE A 447 -10.40 -22.30 -7.42
N VAL A 448 -10.77 -21.04 -7.24
CA VAL A 448 -9.96 -20.01 -6.59
C VAL A 448 -10.62 -19.59 -5.29
N GLU A 449 -9.87 -19.67 -4.19
CA GLU A 449 -10.27 -19.15 -2.89
C GLU A 449 -9.73 -17.72 -2.73
N ASP A 450 -10.61 -16.77 -2.48
CA ASP A 450 -10.25 -15.40 -2.13
C ASP A 450 -10.42 -15.22 -0.61
N HIS A 451 -9.31 -15.26 0.13
CA HIS A 451 -9.33 -15.12 1.58
C HIS A 451 -9.74 -13.73 2.07
N ALA A 452 -9.61 -12.68 1.23
CA ALA A 452 -9.99 -11.31 1.59
C ALA A 452 -11.49 -11.07 1.38
N ALA A 453 -12.03 -11.57 0.26
CA ALA A 453 -13.46 -11.49 -0.04
C ALA A 453 -14.28 -12.60 0.63
N GLY A 454 -13.64 -13.67 1.10
CA GLY A 454 -14.29 -14.85 1.66
C GLY A 454 -15.11 -15.61 0.63
N THR A 455 -14.63 -15.70 -0.61
CA THR A 455 -15.34 -16.33 -1.74
C THR A 455 -14.60 -17.55 -2.27
N LEU A 456 -15.36 -18.48 -2.85
CA LEU A 456 -14.81 -19.67 -3.50
C LEU A 456 -15.35 -19.76 -4.93
N VAL A 457 -14.59 -19.29 -5.90
CA VAL A 457 -15.07 -19.09 -7.28
C VAL A 457 -14.58 -20.20 -8.20
N SER A 458 -15.51 -20.84 -8.89
CA SER A 458 -15.21 -21.74 -10.01
C SER A 458 -14.91 -20.92 -11.26
N MET A 459 -13.67 -20.93 -11.74
CA MET A 459 -13.26 -20.18 -12.94
C MET A 459 -13.92 -20.71 -14.23
N LEU A 460 -14.43 -21.94 -14.21
CA LEU A 460 -15.13 -22.53 -15.35
C LEU A 460 -16.54 -21.97 -15.53
N SER A 461 -17.21 -21.61 -14.43
CA SER A 461 -18.61 -21.15 -14.43
C SER A 461 -18.80 -19.71 -13.97
N GLY A 462 -17.75 -19.08 -13.42
CA GLY A 462 -17.81 -17.76 -12.80
C GLY A 462 -18.70 -17.69 -11.54
N THR A 463 -19.03 -18.84 -10.95
CA THR A 463 -19.98 -18.95 -9.84
C THR A 463 -19.25 -18.97 -8.50
N ASP A 464 -19.71 -18.16 -7.55
CA ASP A 464 -19.32 -18.26 -6.14
C ASP A 464 -20.02 -19.48 -5.51
N LEU A 465 -19.24 -20.53 -5.22
CA LEU A 465 -19.73 -21.80 -4.70
C LEU A 465 -20.24 -21.69 -3.26
N LEU A 466 -19.83 -20.65 -2.52
CA LEU A 466 -20.35 -20.37 -1.17
C LEU A 466 -21.67 -19.60 -1.22
N ARG A 467 -21.99 -18.95 -2.34
CA ARG A 467 -23.21 -18.15 -2.55
C ARG A 467 -23.79 -18.40 -3.95
N PRO A 468 -24.31 -19.61 -4.22
CA PRO A 468 -24.86 -19.92 -5.52
C PRO A 468 -26.09 -19.06 -5.83
N PRO A 469 -26.28 -18.62 -7.08
CA PRO A 469 -27.46 -17.86 -7.49
C PRO A 469 -28.73 -18.71 -7.31
N ILE A 470 -29.76 -18.11 -6.71
CA ILE A 470 -31.05 -18.77 -6.45
C ILE A 470 -31.73 -19.10 -7.79
N ALA A 471 -31.96 -20.38 -8.08
CA ALA A 471 -32.70 -20.81 -9.26
C ALA A 471 -34.17 -20.35 -9.15
N LYS A 472 -34.71 -19.74 -10.21
CA LYS A 472 -36.16 -19.51 -10.34
C LYS A 472 -36.85 -20.87 -10.51
N PRO A 473 -37.98 -21.12 -9.83
CA PRO A 473 -38.69 -22.39 -9.94
C PRO A 473 -39.18 -22.63 -11.38
N PRO A 474 -39.30 -23.90 -11.83
CA PRO A 474 -39.77 -24.21 -13.17
C PRO A 474 -41.22 -23.71 -13.33
N LEU A 475 -41.47 -23.01 -14.44
CA LEU A 475 -42.80 -22.53 -14.81
C LEU A 475 -43.76 -23.71 -14.96
N GLN A 476 -44.86 -23.67 -14.21
CA GLN A 476 -46.01 -24.55 -14.46
C GLN A 476 -46.64 -24.19 -15.81
N PRO A 477 -47.22 -25.16 -16.55
CA PRO A 477 -47.81 -24.88 -17.86
C PRO A 477 -49.03 -23.95 -17.72
N ILE A 478 -48.87 -22.73 -18.24
CA ILE A 478 -49.90 -21.68 -18.32
C ILE A 478 -51.04 -22.14 -19.24
N THR A 479 -52.28 -22.04 -18.78
CA THR A 479 -53.47 -22.40 -19.57
C THR A 479 -53.78 -21.33 -20.63
N GLN A 480 -54.41 -21.76 -21.73
CA GLN A 480 -54.64 -20.96 -22.95
C GLN A 480 -55.49 -19.69 -22.73
N GLU A 481 -56.16 -19.57 -21.59
CA GLU A 481 -56.99 -18.41 -21.22
C GLU A 481 -56.18 -17.25 -20.64
N GLU A 482 -55.09 -17.53 -19.89
CA GLU A 482 -54.22 -16.49 -19.32
C GLU A 482 -53.39 -15.77 -20.41
N CYS A 483 -53.01 -16.49 -21.48
CA CYS A 483 -52.36 -15.90 -22.66
C CYS A 483 -53.25 -14.93 -23.45
N LYS A 484 -54.58 -15.09 -23.41
CA LYS A 484 -55.50 -14.19 -24.12
C LYS A 484 -55.69 -12.89 -23.35
N ALA A 485 -55.76 -12.94 -22.02
CA ALA A 485 -55.86 -11.76 -21.18
C ALA A 485 -54.61 -10.87 -21.28
N ALA A 486 -53.41 -11.47 -21.25
CA ALA A 486 -52.15 -10.74 -21.37
C ALA A 486 -51.97 -10.05 -22.75
N ARG A 487 -52.48 -10.66 -23.83
CA ARG A 487 -52.44 -10.07 -25.18
C ARG A 487 -53.35 -8.85 -25.34
N LEU A 488 -54.48 -8.81 -24.64
CA LEU A 488 -55.41 -7.69 -24.72
C LEU A 488 -54.84 -6.44 -24.03
N VAL A 489 -54.18 -6.61 -22.88
CA VAL A 489 -53.53 -5.52 -22.14
C VAL A 489 -52.39 -4.90 -22.95
N LEU A 490 -51.55 -5.74 -23.58
CA LEU A 490 -50.47 -5.27 -24.45
C LEU A 490 -50.96 -4.56 -25.72
N ALA A 491 -52.13 -4.93 -26.25
CA ALA A 491 -52.71 -4.28 -27.43
C ALA A 491 -53.26 -2.88 -27.13
N VAL A 492 -53.82 -2.67 -25.94
CA VAL A 492 -54.32 -1.35 -25.49
C VAL A 492 -53.15 -0.40 -25.20
N GLU A 493 -52.09 -0.88 -24.55
CA GLU A 493 -50.86 -0.08 -24.30
C GLU A 493 -50.11 0.28 -25.58
N ALA A 494 -50.18 -0.58 -26.62
CA ALA A 494 -49.59 -0.31 -27.92
C ALA A 494 -50.36 0.77 -28.71
N ALA A 495 -51.69 0.82 -28.58
CA ALA A 495 -52.52 1.83 -29.22
C ALA A 495 -52.33 3.23 -28.61
N GLU A 496 -52.17 3.34 -27.29
CA GLU A 496 -51.89 4.62 -26.61
C GLU A 496 -50.51 5.20 -26.96
N LYS A 497 -49.51 4.34 -27.21
CA LYS A 497 -48.17 4.77 -27.65
C LYS A 497 -48.10 5.25 -29.10
N ALA A 498 -49.06 4.87 -29.94
CA ALA A 498 -49.09 5.23 -31.36
C ALA A 498 -49.61 6.66 -31.64
N GLN A 499 -50.22 7.33 -30.67
CA GLN A 499 -50.82 8.67 -30.85
C GLN A 499 -49.88 9.86 -30.56
N LYS A 500 -48.59 9.63 -30.26
CA LYS A 500 -47.60 10.71 -30.11
C LYS A 500 -46.89 10.97 -31.46
N PRO A 501 -46.87 12.21 -31.99
CA PRO A 501 -46.23 12.50 -33.26
C PRO A 501 -44.72 12.25 -33.17
N LEU A 502 -44.27 11.18 -33.83
CA LEU A 502 -42.87 10.74 -33.88
C LEU A 502 -42.10 11.59 -34.91
N ASP A 503 -40.98 12.15 -34.45
CA ASP A 503 -40.04 12.93 -35.26
C ASP A 503 -39.62 12.21 -36.55
N ASN A 504 -39.92 12.85 -37.68
CA ASN A 504 -39.56 12.41 -39.05
C ASN A 504 -38.05 12.12 -39.23
N LYS A 505 -37.19 12.63 -38.34
CA LYS A 505 -35.74 12.35 -38.33
C LYS A 505 -35.40 10.92 -37.87
N ARG A 506 -36.18 10.36 -36.93
CA ARG A 506 -35.92 9.03 -36.35
C ARG A 506 -36.28 7.90 -37.31
N MET A 507 -37.35 8.06 -38.08
CA MET A 507 -37.72 7.10 -39.14
C MET A 507 -36.72 7.08 -40.29
N LYS A 508 -36.21 8.25 -40.72
CA LYS A 508 -35.15 8.31 -41.74
C LYS A 508 -33.86 7.62 -41.27
N HIS A 509 -33.51 7.76 -40.00
CA HIS A 509 -32.35 7.07 -39.41
C HIS A 509 -32.55 5.54 -39.34
N GLN A 510 -33.74 5.06 -38.98
CA GLN A 510 -34.02 3.62 -38.98
C GLN A 510 -34.05 3.01 -40.39
N HIS A 511 -34.56 3.74 -41.38
CA HIS A 511 -34.49 3.31 -42.79
C HIS A 511 -33.04 3.24 -43.28
N PHE A 512 -32.23 4.26 -42.98
CA PHE A 512 -30.80 4.26 -43.29
C PHE A 512 -30.06 3.08 -42.64
N LEU A 513 -30.31 2.79 -41.36
CA LEU A 513 -29.68 1.64 -40.68
C LEU A 513 -30.12 0.30 -41.27
N ARG A 514 -31.38 0.18 -41.70
CA ARG A 514 -31.90 -1.04 -42.33
C ARG A 514 -31.29 -1.25 -43.72
N GLU A 515 -31.14 -0.18 -44.50
CA GLU A 515 -30.48 -0.18 -45.80
C GLU A 515 -28.98 -0.46 -45.69
N LEU A 516 -28.31 0.11 -44.68
CA LEU A 516 -26.90 -0.19 -44.38
C LEU A 516 -26.72 -1.68 -44.03
N ASN A 517 -27.64 -2.25 -43.24
CA ASN A 517 -27.56 -3.66 -42.86
C ASN A 517 -27.80 -4.61 -44.04
N SER A 518 -28.70 -4.27 -44.98
CA SER A 518 -28.92 -5.06 -46.18
C SER A 518 -27.73 -4.99 -47.15
N HIS A 519 -27.10 -3.82 -47.28
CA HIS A 519 -25.87 -3.66 -48.09
C HIS A 519 -24.65 -4.35 -47.48
N ILE A 520 -24.53 -4.41 -46.15
CA ILE A 520 -23.44 -5.13 -45.45
C ILE A 520 -23.62 -6.65 -45.55
N GLN A 521 -24.86 -7.16 -45.48
CA GLN A 521 -25.17 -8.58 -45.67
C GLN A 521 -24.84 -9.07 -47.09
N LEU A 522 -25.18 -8.28 -48.12
CA LEU A 522 -24.84 -8.61 -49.51
C LEU A 522 -23.33 -8.59 -49.79
N ARG A 523 -22.56 -7.73 -49.10
CA ARG A 523 -21.08 -7.74 -49.19
C ARG A 523 -20.41 -8.89 -48.45
N ARG A 524 -21.03 -9.46 -47.41
CA ARG A 524 -20.49 -10.62 -46.68
C ARG A 524 -20.49 -11.90 -47.53
N ILE A 525 -21.52 -12.11 -48.35
CA ILE A 525 -21.61 -13.30 -49.22
C ILE A 525 -20.53 -13.28 -50.33
N SER A 526 -19.99 -12.10 -50.67
CA SER A 526 -18.94 -11.97 -51.69
C SER A 526 -17.51 -11.96 -51.13
N HIS A 527 -17.31 -11.96 -49.80
CA HIS A 527 -15.99 -11.81 -49.18
C HIS A 527 -15.41 -13.12 -48.58
N ASP A 528 -16.21 -14.19 -48.50
CA ASP A 528 -15.74 -15.52 -48.06
C ASP A 528 -14.84 -16.23 -49.09
N ALA A 529 -14.66 -15.65 -50.28
CA ALA A 529 -13.74 -16.17 -51.30
C ALA A 529 -12.36 -15.47 -51.31
N ALA A 530 -12.17 -14.38 -50.55
CA ALA A 530 -10.88 -13.69 -50.50
C ALA A 530 -10.78 -12.76 -49.29
N ALA A 531 -10.06 -13.19 -48.23
CA ALA A 531 -9.08 -12.35 -47.53
C ALA A 531 -8.47 -13.06 -46.31
N SER A 532 -7.15 -13.11 -46.36
CA SER A 532 -6.19 -13.33 -45.28
C SER A 532 -6.40 -12.38 -44.09
N ASP A 533 -6.48 -12.96 -42.88
CA ASP A 533 -5.87 -12.63 -41.56
C ASP A 533 -5.75 -11.18 -41.01
N GLY A 534 -6.19 -10.13 -41.70
CA GLY A 534 -5.98 -8.74 -41.24
C GLY A 534 -7.16 -8.08 -40.49
N ALA A 535 -8.39 -8.53 -40.72
CA ALA A 535 -9.59 -7.78 -40.31
C ALA A 535 -10.14 -8.14 -38.92
N ALA A 536 -9.78 -9.30 -38.36
CA ALA A 536 -10.27 -9.75 -37.06
C ALA A 536 -9.66 -8.95 -35.89
N HIS A 537 -8.42 -8.47 -36.04
CA HIS A 537 -7.71 -7.75 -34.99
C HIS A 537 -8.30 -6.35 -34.72
N LEU A 538 -8.67 -5.61 -35.76
CA LEU A 538 -9.21 -4.24 -35.64
C LEU A 538 -10.60 -4.20 -34.96
N VAL A 539 -11.45 -5.19 -35.22
CA VAL A 539 -12.79 -5.27 -34.60
C VAL A 539 -12.70 -5.66 -33.12
N GLY A 540 -11.71 -6.49 -32.76
CA GLY A 540 -11.42 -6.85 -31.36
C GLY A 540 -10.96 -5.64 -30.54
N THR A 541 -10.05 -4.82 -31.08
CA THR A 541 -9.50 -3.64 -30.39
C THR A 541 -10.56 -2.56 -30.16
N VAL A 542 -11.44 -2.31 -31.14
CA VAL A 542 -12.53 -1.32 -31.00
C VAL A 542 -13.58 -1.79 -29.98
N ARG A 543 -13.90 -3.10 -29.94
CA ARG A 543 -14.81 -3.65 -28.95
C ARG A 543 -14.24 -3.54 -27.53
N ALA A 544 -12.96 -3.89 -27.35
CA ALA A 544 -12.28 -3.77 -26.06
C ALA A 544 -12.21 -2.31 -25.57
N GLY A 545 -11.94 -1.35 -26.47
CA GLY A 545 -11.95 0.08 -26.15
C GLY A 545 -13.33 0.61 -25.76
N ALA A 546 -14.40 0.15 -26.44
CA ALA A 546 -15.78 0.52 -26.11
C ALA A 546 -16.22 -0.07 -24.76
N GLU A 547 -15.85 -1.32 -24.46
CA GLU A 547 -16.13 -1.97 -23.17
C GLU A 547 -15.37 -1.33 -22.02
N ALA A 548 -14.10 -0.95 -22.22
CA ALA A 548 -13.31 -0.22 -21.23
C ALA A 548 -13.95 1.14 -20.91
N ARG A 549 -14.38 1.90 -21.93
CA ARG A 549 -15.03 3.19 -21.75
C ARG A 549 -16.39 3.07 -21.08
N ALA A 550 -17.17 2.03 -21.39
CA ALA A 550 -18.44 1.75 -20.73
C ALA A 550 -18.24 1.42 -19.24
N LYS A 551 -17.21 0.62 -18.89
CA LYS A 551 -16.85 0.34 -17.50
C LYS A 551 -16.40 1.59 -16.75
N SER A 552 -15.60 2.47 -17.37
CA SER A 552 -15.19 3.74 -16.77
C SER A 552 -16.36 4.69 -16.51
N LEU A 553 -17.32 4.76 -17.44
CA LEU A 553 -18.52 5.59 -17.27
C LEU A 553 -19.44 5.04 -16.17
N ALA A 554 -19.65 3.72 -16.12
CA ALA A 554 -20.43 3.08 -15.06
C ALA A 554 -19.79 3.26 -13.67
N PHE A 555 -18.45 3.21 -13.59
CA PHE A 555 -17.73 3.48 -12.36
C PHE A 555 -17.85 4.95 -11.92
N ALA A 556 -17.81 5.90 -12.87
CA ALA A 556 -18.02 7.32 -12.57
C ALA A 556 -19.45 7.61 -12.07
N GLU A 557 -20.45 6.98 -12.67
CA GLU A 557 -21.85 7.07 -12.23
C GLU A 557 -22.01 6.53 -10.80
N THR A 558 -21.40 5.38 -10.50
CA THR A 558 -21.39 4.79 -9.15
C THR A 558 -20.77 5.74 -8.12
N LEU A 559 -19.65 6.39 -8.46
CA LEU A 559 -19.01 7.36 -7.57
C LEU A 559 -19.87 8.59 -7.30
N GLU A 560 -20.61 9.08 -8.31
CA GLU A 560 -21.49 10.23 -8.13
C GLU A 560 -22.68 9.86 -7.23
N ASP A 561 -23.24 8.65 -7.41
CA ASP A 561 -24.31 8.13 -6.54
C ASP A 561 -23.82 7.95 -5.09
N GLU A 562 -22.61 7.43 -4.88
CA GLU A 562 -22.01 7.33 -3.55
C GLU A 562 -21.74 8.71 -2.94
N ASN A 563 -21.27 9.67 -3.73
CA ASN A 563 -21.06 11.06 -3.30
C ASN A 563 -22.37 11.71 -2.86
N LEU A 564 -23.45 11.52 -3.63
CA LEU A 564 -24.78 12.01 -3.30
C LEU A 564 -25.31 11.33 -2.03
N ASN A 565 -25.12 10.01 -1.90
CA ASN A 565 -25.51 9.27 -0.70
C ASN A 565 -24.75 9.76 0.54
N MET A 566 -23.43 9.96 0.44
CA MET A 566 -22.61 10.48 1.53
C MET A 566 -23.03 11.90 1.95
N LYS A 567 -23.29 12.79 0.98
CA LYS A 567 -23.79 14.14 1.24
C LYS A 567 -25.18 14.13 1.87
N ALA A 568 -26.04 13.20 1.47
CA ALA A 568 -27.38 13.02 2.05
C ALA A 568 -27.30 12.48 3.48
N ARG A 569 -26.44 11.48 3.73
CA ARG A 569 -26.23 10.85 5.03
C ARG A 569 -25.68 11.81 6.07
N PHE A 570 -24.75 12.68 5.67
CA PHE A 570 -24.11 13.66 6.54
C PHE A 570 -24.55 15.10 6.17
N LYS A 571 -25.84 15.27 5.90
CA LYS A 571 -26.40 16.56 5.48
C LYS A 571 -26.14 17.68 6.50
N ASP A 572 -26.01 17.33 7.77
CA ASP A 572 -25.65 18.20 8.89
C ASP A 572 -24.19 18.70 8.81
N LEU A 573 -23.28 17.93 8.22
CA LEU A 573 -21.88 18.30 8.01
C LEU A 573 -21.65 18.99 6.66
N PHE A 574 -22.45 18.64 5.64
CA PHE A 574 -22.37 19.20 4.28
C PHE A 574 -23.38 20.33 4.04
N LEU A 575 -23.43 21.30 4.95
CA LEU A 575 -24.27 22.49 4.79
C LEU A 575 -23.76 23.35 3.62
N LYS A 576 -24.69 23.97 2.88
CA LYS A 576 -24.34 24.89 1.78
C LYS A 576 -23.55 26.10 2.27
N ASP A 577 -23.84 26.55 3.50
CA ASP A 577 -23.15 27.65 4.16
C ASP A 577 -22.93 27.33 5.65
N ILE A 578 -21.88 27.92 6.23
CA ILE A 578 -21.57 27.81 7.65
C ILE A 578 -22.67 28.56 8.44
N PRO A 579 -23.36 27.91 9.39
CA PRO A 579 -24.46 28.52 10.12
C PRO A 579 -24.00 29.71 10.98
N HIS A 580 -24.93 30.62 11.27
CA HIS A 580 -24.69 31.76 12.15
C HIS A 580 -24.40 31.26 13.58
N ILE A 581 -23.36 31.80 14.22
CA ILE A 581 -22.94 31.38 15.57
C ILE A 581 -23.30 32.50 16.56
N ASN A 582 -24.38 32.30 17.31
CA ASN A 582 -24.81 33.25 18.35
C ASN A 582 -23.95 33.16 19.62
N GLN A 583 -23.43 31.97 19.94
CA GLN A 583 -22.65 31.70 21.13
C GLN A 583 -21.50 30.75 20.79
N LEU A 584 -20.27 31.18 21.06
CA LEU A 584 -19.09 30.34 20.89
C LEU A 584 -19.01 29.33 22.05
N PRO A 585 -18.70 28.05 21.77
CA PRO A 585 -18.48 27.07 22.83
C PRO A 585 -17.40 27.55 23.80
N THR A 586 -17.71 27.56 25.09
CA THR A 586 -16.74 27.89 26.16
C THR A 586 -15.91 26.67 26.58
N ASN A 587 -16.35 25.48 26.21
CA ASN A 587 -15.65 24.23 26.49
C ASN A 587 -14.35 24.16 25.68
N VAL A 588 -13.23 24.09 26.37
CA VAL A 588 -11.92 23.88 25.76
C VAL A 588 -11.72 22.38 25.58
N TYR A 589 -12.00 21.87 24.37
CA TYR A 589 -11.78 20.45 24.04
C TYR A 589 -10.33 20.13 23.69
N HIS A 590 -9.56 21.13 23.26
CA HIS A 590 -8.16 20.98 22.87
C HIS A 590 -7.40 22.26 23.23
N ARG A 591 -6.21 22.11 23.81
CA ARG A 591 -5.33 23.22 24.23
C ARG A 591 -3.96 23.05 23.61
N PHE A 592 -3.56 24.00 22.79
CA PHE A 592 -2.20 24.07 22.28
C PHE A 592 -1.23 24.39 23.41
N ILE A 593 -0.19 23.56 23.58
CA ILE A 593 0.90 23.82 24.51
C ILE A 593 1.92 24.71 23.79
N LEU A 594 2.27 25.83 24.42
CA LEU A 594 3.29 26.74 23.90
C LEU A 594 4.67 26.38 24.45
N LYS A 595 5.71 26.52 23.63
CA LYS A 595 7.11 26.38 24.03
C LYS A 595 7.49 27.50 25.00
N ASP A 596 7.17 28.74 24.63
CA ASP A 596 7.23 29.90 25.52
C ASP A 596 5.81 30.46 25.75
N PRO A 597 5.25 30.33 26.97
CA PRO A 597 3.91 30.82 27.29
C PRO A 597 3.81 32.34 27.42
N ASN A 598 4.94 33.07 27.55
CA ASN A 598 4.96 34.52 27.74
C ASN A 598 5.22 35.28 26.42
N LEU A 599 5.49 34.57 25.32
CA LEU A 599 5.79 35.18 24.04
C LEU A 599 4.55 35.86 23.44
N ALA A 600 4.51 37.19 23.46
CA ALA A 600 3.48 37.95 22.73
C ALA A 600 3.84 38.06 21.25
N ILE A 601 2.90 37.68 20.36
CA ILE A 601 3.12 37.72 18.91
C ILE A 601 2.21 38.80 18.32
N ALA A 602 2.74 40.02 18.20
CA ALA A 602 2.05 41.12 17.52
C ALA A 602 2.81 41.48 16.23
N ARG A 603 2.29 41.03 15.08
CA ARG A 603 2.89 41.34 13.77
C ARG A 603 2.14 42.42 13.02
N ARG A 604 2.89 43.20 12.24
CA ARG A 604 2.32 44.17 11.31
C ARG A 604 1.48 43.46 10.25
N GLN A 605 0.28 43.97 10.00
CA GLN A 605 -0.60 43.49 8.93
C GLN A 605 0.03 43.68 7.55
N TYR A 606 -0.23 42.75 6.63
CA TYR A 606 0.20 42.90 5.25
C TYR A 606 -0.51 44.07 4.58
N SER A 607 0.19 44.74 3.66
CA SER A 607 -0.41 45.80 2.87
C SER A 607 -1.44 45.22 1.90
N CYS A 608 -2.71 45.61 2.03
CA CYS A 608 -3.77 45.18 1.12
C CYS A 608 -3.82 46.10 -0.11
N PRO A 609 -3.62 45.58 -1.34
CA PRO A 609 -3.77 46.35 -2.57
C PRO A 609 -5.14 47.01 -2.68
N LYS A 610 -5.20 48.25 -3.19
CA LYS A 610 -6.44 49.06 -3.28
C LYS A 610 -7.61 48.29 -3.91
N LYS A 611 -7.35 47.52 -4.98
CA LYS A 611 -8.36 46.73 -5.71
C LYS A 611 -9.08 45.67 -4.87
N TYR A 612 -8.50 45.23 -3.75
CA TYR A 612 -9.07 44.21 -2.88
C TYR A 612 -9.66 44.77 -1.58
N ARG A 613 -9.56 46.08 -1.32
CA ARG A 613 -10.01 46.66 -0.04
C ARG A 613 -11.51 46.53 0.18
N GLU A 614 -12.32 46.83 -0.83
CA GLU A 614 -13.78 46.73 -0.70
C GLU A 614 -14.23 45.29 -0.52
N VAL A 615 -13.63 44.37 -1.27
CA VAL A 615 -13.88 42.93 -1.15
C VAL A 615 -13.47 42.41 0.23
N TRP A 616 -12.33 42.88 0.74
CA TRP A 616 -11.87 42.57 2.10
C TRP A 616 -12.88 43.04 3.15
N LYS A 617 -13.34 44.29 3.03
CA LYS A 617 -14.33 44.87 3.95
C LYS A 617 -15.64 44.11 3.93
N GLN A 618 -16.12 43.72 2.75
CA GLN A 618 -17.33 42.90 2.61
C GLN A 618 -17.18 41.54 3.29
N LEU A 619 -16.06 40.85 3.09
CA LEU A 619 -15.79 39.57 3.77
C LEU A 619 -15.74 39.72 5.29
N LEU A 620 -15.10 40.77 5.80
CA LEU A 620 -15.09 41.09 7.24
C LEU A 620 -16.50 41.24 7.79
N GLU A 621 -17.31 42.09 7.15
CA GLU A 621 -18.68 42.38 7.58
C GLU A 621 -19.56 41.12 7.55
N GLN A 622 -19.42 40.29 6.50
CA GLN A 622 -20.12 39.00 6.40
C GLN A 622 -19.76 38.04 7.53
N HIS A 623 -18.51 38.02 7.98
CA HIS A 623 -18.10 37.16 9.09
C HIS A 623 -18.48 37.73 10.46
N ILE A 624 -18.47 39.06 10.63
CA ILE A 624 -18.94 39.74 11.85
C ILE A 624 -20.45 39.56 12.00
N SER A 625 -21.23 39.89 10.96
CA SER A 625 -22.68 39.70 10.94
C SER A 625 -23.11 38.23 11.06
N ALA A 626 -22.27 37.28 10.63
CA ALA A 626 -22.51 35.86 10.83
C ALA A 626 -22.13 35.34 12.23
N GLY A 627 -21.63 36.21 13.13
CA GLY A 627 -21.18 35.81 14.47
C GLY A 627 -19.90 34.96 14.47
N ARG A 628 -19.21 34.86 13.33
CA ARG A 628 -17.99 34.04 13.14
C ARG A 628 -16.72 34.77 13.59
N LEU A 629 -16.74 36.10 13.63
CA LEU A 629 -15.65 36.95 14.12
C LEU A 629 -16.15 37.88 15.23
N ARG A 630 -15.30 38.12 16.22
CA ARG A 630 -15.53 39.09 17.31
C ARG A 630 -14.22 39.76 17.70
N ALA A 631 -14.32 40.92 18.33
CA ALA A 631 -13.16 41.56 18.95
C ALA A 631 -12.56 40.65 20.03
N SER A 632 -11.23 40.68 20.17
CA SER A 632 -10.49 39.87 21.14
C SER A 632 -9.31 40.66 21.69
N ASP A 633 -9.10 40.58 22.99
CA ASP A 633 -7.95 41.16 23.70
C ASP A 633 -6.76 40.17 23.77
N SER A 634 -6.67 39.26 22.79
CA SER A 634 -5.59 38.27 22.76
C SER A 634 -4.23 38.94 22.56
N PRO A 635 -3.17 38.49 23.27
CA PRO A 635 -1.80 38.96 23.02
C PRO A 635 -1.24 38.48 21.66
N TYR A 636 -1.99 37.67 20.92
CA TYR A 636 -1.61 37.14 19.61
C TYR A 636 -2.38 37.84 18.49
N ALA A 637 -1.66 38.52 17.61
CA ALA A 637 -2.17 39.16 16.40
C ALA A 637 -1.39 38.66 15.16
N SER A 638 -2.02 37.75 14.42
CA SER A 638 -1.48 37.21 13.17
C SER A 638 -1.93 38.04 11.96
N PRO A 639 -1.06 38.27 10.96
CA PRO A 639 -1.43 39.04 9.79
C PRO A 639 -2.27 38.21 8.81
N ALA A 640 -3.10 38.88 8.01
CA ALA A 640 -3.94 38.25 7.00
C ALA A 640 -3.72 38.87 5.60
N PHE A 641 -3.96 38.08 4.54
CA PHE A 641 -3.98 38.57 3.15
C PHE A 641 -5.00 37.81 2.26
N LEU A 642 -5.31 38.33 1.07
CA LEU A 642 -6.28 37.77 0.11
C LEU A 642 -5.54 37.13 -1.06
N ILE A 643 -6.04 35.99 -1.53
CA ILE A 643 -5.55 35.30 -2.72
C ILE A 643 -6.70 35.19 -3.74
N PRO A 644 -6.51 35.63 -5.00
CA PRO A 644 -7.53 35.47 -6.04
C PRO A 644 -7.77 33.98 -6.35
N LYS A 645 -9.01 33.63 -6.69
CA LYS A 645 -9.35 32.31 -7.22
C LYS A 645 -9.17 32.29 -8.75
N SER A 646 -9.13 31.08 -9.33
CA SER A 646 -9.03 30.87 -10.77
C SER A 646 -10.21 31.47 -11.54
N ASP A 647 -11.42 31.41 -10.97
CA ASP A 647 -12.59 32.09 -11.51
C ASP A 647 -12.63 33.57 -11.04
N PRO A 648 -12.50 34.54 -11.95
CA PRO A 648 -12.48 35.97 -11.63
C PRO A 648 -13.79 36.49 -11.03
N ASN A 649 -14.90 35.78 -11.18
CA ASN A 649 -16.20 36.17 -10.61
C ASN A 649 -16.39 35.71 -9.16
N THR A 650 -15.50 34.85 -8.64
CA THR A 650 -15.60 34.34 -7.27
C THR A 650 -14.84 35.20 -6.28
N LEU A 651 -15.39 35.34 -5.06
CA LEU A 651 -14.72 36.06 -3.99
C LEU A 651 -13.33 35.46 -3.68
N PRO A 652 -12.30 36.30 -3.49
CA PRO A 652 -10.95 35.87 -3.17
C PRO A 652 -10.91 35.14 -1.82
N ARG A 653 -9.89 34.29 -1.64
CA ARG A 653 -9.68 33.52 -0.41
C ARG A 653 -9.01 34.40 0.64
N TRP A 654 -9.60 34.47 1.84
CA TRP A 654 -8.95 35.00 3.04
C TRP A 654 -7.95 33.99 3.59
N VAL A 655 -6.71 34.42 3.82
CA VAL A 655 -5.66 33.63 4.46
C VAL A 655 -5.13 34.32 5.72
N ASN A 656 -5.07 33.59 6.83
CA ASN A 656 -4.41 34.00 8.08
C ASN A 656 -3.03 33.33 8.18
N ASP A 657 -1.98 34.11 8.42
CA ASP A 657 -0.61 33.59 8.56
C ASP A 657 -0.27 33.28 10.02
N TYR A 658 -0.51 32.04 10.44
CA TYR A 658 -0.18 31.54 11.78
C TYR A 658 1.22 30.95 11.91
N ARG A 659 2.10 31.05 10.89
CA ARG A 659 3.41 30.34 10.90
C ARG A 659 4.25 30.63 12.15
N VAL A 660 4.27 31.88 12.60
CA VAL A 660 5.05 32.28 13.78
C VAL A 660 4.42 31.77 15.08
N LEU A 661 3.08 31.77 15.16
CA LEU A 661 2.36 31.20 16.29
C LEU A 661 2.60 29.68 16.37
N ASN A 662 2.50 28.99 15.24
CA ASN A 662 2.72 27.54 15.14
C ASN A 662 4.18 27.15 15.43
N ALA A 663 5.15 28.02 15.16
CA ALA A 663 6.55 27.77 15.54
C ALA A 663 6.73 27.72 17.08
N ASN A 664 5.88 28.45 17.81
CA ASN A 664 5.84 28.46 19.27
C ASN A 664 4.96 27.35 19.86
N THR A 665 4.29 26.52 19.07
CA THR A 665 3.50 25.38 19.58
C THR A 665 4.35 24.12 19.71
N VAL A 666 4.09 23.30 20.73
CA VAL A 666 4.65 21.95 20.88
C VAL A 666 3.85 20.98 19.99
N PRO A 667 4.49 20.18 19.13
CA PRO A 667 3.80 19.17 18.32
C PRO A 667 3.16 18.08 19.19
N ASP A 668 1.96 17.61 18.83
CA ASP A 668 1.25 16.55 19.55
C ASP A 668 1.88 15.15 19.34
N SER A 669 2.70 14.98 18.31
CA SER A 669 3.43 13.74 17.99
C SER A 669 4.75 14.06 17.29
N HIS A 670 5.84 13.38 17.67
CA HIS A 670 7.17 13.51 17.06
C HIS A 670 7.42 12.49 15.97
#